data_AF-A0A9D7KRC5-F1
#
_entry.id   AF-A0A9D7KRC5-F1
#
_cell.length_a   1.000
_cell.length_b   1.000
_cell.length_c   1.000
_cell.angle_alpha   90.00
_cell.angle_beta   90.00
_cell.angle_gamma   90.00
#
_symmetry.space_group_name_H-M   'P 1'
#
loop_
_entity.id
_entity.type
_entity.pdbx_description
1 polymer ?
#
loop_
_entity_poly.entity_id
_entity_poly.type
_entity_poly.pdbx_seq_one_letter_code
_entity_poly.pdbx_strand_id
1 'polypeptide(L)'
;MGKRLAKKVLLIGWDAADWKVINPLMDAGHMPTLEKLVNGGVMGNLATLDPPLSPMLWTSIGTGKRPYKHGIHGFTEPDPSGKGIRPAFITSRKVKAVWNILNQHGLKSHVVGWWPSHPAEPINGTMISNLYQRATKPINEKWPMAEGTVHPAEKAEIYAKMRIHPAELTPAHILPFVPTAAKVDQEKDKRLGMLAKVIADCSTIQAAATYILENEEWDFVGVYFDAIDHFCHGFMKFHPPQLPGMPDDLFETYKDVVISGYKFHDMMLERLLQLAGDDVTVMLISDHGFHPDHLRPIALPKEPAAPAYEHSPYGVVVLNGPHIKKDERVYGASILDVTPTLLTLFGLPVGADMDGNVIVNAFDENITVEQIPSWDDIKGDSGEHPADKQEDPYAAQEALEQLIELGYVDKPDENIEKAIQKTVNENNYYLARSYINGRQHKPAIEILTKLFEENPDVTRYGMRLATCYQTLNMITECREVLSKIKAETGKDSLSMLVMEGNLLMIENKPKEALAIFEKIEKEAPASRINMQLGRSYMLLKRWAKAEKAFRKELEYDPRSASAFHGLGITLLRRGKYEDALEQFLNCVGLMYHYPVAHYHIGESLYYMKMYQESAEAFEVCLKMAPGINKARAWLNKIYTEHLKNPEQAKAHTKELQDNLKGTITIVSGLPRSGTSLMMQMLEKGGQEIFTDKLRTADENNPKGYYEHEMVKSLGKNKTWLGEANGKVVKVISHLLFELPTQYEYRILFMERNMDEVLMSQAKMLVRSGKMKEPTVNLKLMQAFKLNLTRVKAWAPMQSNVKILYVSHNNLIQNPKAELEKINAFMGGKLDINAMASVVDKNLYREKV
;
A
#
# COMPACT_ATOMS: atom_id res chain seq x y z
N MET A 1 11.86 26.02 17.44
CA MET A 1 12.89 25.06 17.81
C MET A 1 12.33 24.35 19.01
N GLY A 2 12.02 23.08 18.83
CA GLY A 2 11.46 22.24 19.86
C GLY A 2 12.50 21.87 20.92
N LYS A 3 12.05 21.17 21.95
CA LYS A 3 12.93 20.57 22.96
C LYS A 3 13.85 19.55 22.26
N ARG A 4 15.18 19.73 22.36
CA ARG A 4 16.17 18.72 21.95
C ARG A 4 16.06 17.52 22.90
N LEU A 5 15.78 16.35 22.35
CA LEU A 5 15.59 15.10 23.11
C LEU A 5 16.89 14.30 23.20
N ALA A 6 17.67 14.27 22.12
CA ALA A 6 18.93 13.57 22.06
C ALA A 6 20.10 14.56 22.01
N LYS A 7 21.09 14.33 22.88
CA LYS A 7 22.38 15.01 22.79
C LYS A 7 23.20 14.44 21.63
N LYS A 8 23.23 13.12 21.50
CA LYS A 8 23.96 12.40 20.47
C LYS A 8 23.07 11.32 19.85
N VAL A 9 23.18 11.14 18.53
CA VAL A 9 22.44 10.09 17.81
C VAL A 9 23.39 9.24 16.97
N LEU A 10 23.36 7.93 17.19
CA LEU A 10 24.05 6.94 16.37
C LEU A 10 23.01 6.19 15.52
N LEU A 11 23.04 6.43 14.21
CA LEU A 11 22.21 5.75 13.22
C LEU A 11 23.00 4.63 12.55
N ILE A 12 22.53 3.39 12.69
CA ILE A 12 23.16 2.19 12.15
C ILE A 12 22.23 1.59 11.10
N GLY A 13 22.71 1.54 9.86
CA GLY A 13 22.03 0.89 8.76
C GLY A 13 22.60 -0.50 8.50
N TRP A 14 21.77 -1.53 8.61
CA TRP A 14 22.05 -2.87 8.11
C TRP A 14 21.23 -3.09 6.84
N ASP A 15 21.85 -3.16 5.67
CA ASP A 15 21.12 -3.45 4.43
C ASP A 15 20.55 -4.88 4.47
N ALA A 16 19.25 -4.98 4.21
CA ALA A 16 18.50 -6.23 4.10
C ALA A 16 18.37 -7.16 5.35
N ALA A 17 18.45 -6.61 6.56
CA ALA A 17 18.21 -7.36 7.78
C ALA A 17 16.71 -7.67 7.99
N ASP A 18 16.38 -8.92 8.34
CA ASP A 18 14.99 -9.36 8.55
C ASP A 18 14.80 -10.02 9.94
N TRP A 19 13.71 -9.66 10.62
CA TRP A 19 13.31 -10.25 11.90
C TRP A 19 13.15 -11.77 11.86
N LYS A 20 12.87 -12.37 10.69
CA LYS A 20 12.77 -13.82 10.51
C LYS A 20 14.11 -14.55 10.66
N VAL A 21 15.22 -13.86 10.46
CA VAL A 21 16.57 -14.39 10.76
C VAL A 21 16.99 -13.98 12.17
N ILE A 22 16.71 -12.73 12.56
CA ILE A 22 17.13 -12.18 13.86
C ILE A 22 16.43 -12.86 15.03
N ASN A 23 15.10 -13.01 15.03
CA ASN A 23 14.37 -13.53 16.19
C ASN A 23 14.83 -14.94 16.58
N PRO A 24 14.95 -15.92 15.66
CA PRO A 24 15.49 -17.23 16.02
C PRO A 24 16.92 -17.18 16.58
N LEU A 25 17.74 -16.23 16.12
CA LEU A 25 19.10 -16.04 16.63
C LEU A 25 19.12 -15.40 18.02
N MET A 26 18.27 -14.41 18.30
CA MET A 26 18.10 -13.84 19.64
C MET A 26 17.57 -14.89 20.61
N ASP A 27 16.52 -15.62 20.23
CA ASP A 27 15.94 -16.70 21.06
C ASP A 27 16.96 -17.80 21.39
N ALA A 28 17.93 -18.04 20.50
CA ALA A 28 19.04 -18.98 20.70
C ALA A 28 20.26 -18.39 21.43
N GLY A 29 20.22 -17.12 21.85
CA GLY A 29 21.33 -16.43 22.53
C GLY A 29 22.52 -16.12 21.62
N HIS A 30 22.31 -16.03 20.31
CA HIS A 30 23.34 -15.77 19.30
C HIS A 30 23.47 -14.30 18.89
N MET A 31 22.56 -13.43 19.33
CA MET A 31 22.61 -11.99 19.10
C MET A 31 22.35 -11.21 20.41
N PRO A 32 23.16 -11.43 21.47
CA PRO A 32 22.92 -10.87 22.79
C PRO A 32 22.98 -9.33 22.82
N THR A 33 23.74 -8.72 21.91
CA THR A 33 23.87 -7.25 21.87
C THR A 33 22.60 -6.61 21.33
N LEU A 34 22.11 -7.10 20.19
CA LEU A 34 20.87 -6.65 19.61
C LEU A 34 19.69 -6.94 20.52
N GLU A 35 19.66 -8.11 21.16
CA GLU A 35 18.64 -8.45 22.16
C GLU A 35 18.61 -7.44 23.30
N LYS A 36 19.77 -7.06 23.86
CA LYS A 36 19.87 -6.01 24.88
C LYS A 36 19.36 -4.65 24.36
N LEU A 37 19.68 -4.30 23.11
CA LEU A 37 19.24 -3.06 22.48
C LEU A 37 17.71 -3.02 22.30
N VAL A 38 17.12 -4.13 21.86
CA VAL A 38 15.67 -4.32 21.71
C VAL A 38 14.97 -4.22 23.07
N ASN A 39 15.42 -4.98 24.06
CA ASN A 39 14.81 -5.01 25.40
C ASN A 39 14.91 -3.67 26.12
N GLY A 40 15.96 -2.89 25.86
CA GLY A 40 16.14 -1.57 26.43
C GLY A 40 15.39 -0.44 25.71
N GLY A 41 14.71 -0.73 24.60
CA GLY A 41 14.17 0.27 23.68
C GLY A 41 12.84 -0.16 23.05
N VAL A 42 12.60 0.31 21.83
CA VAL A 42 11.47 -0.14 21.00
C VAL A 42 11.94 -0.88 19.78
N MET A 43 11.15 -1.85 19.30
CA MET A 43 11.40 -2.58 18.06
C MET A 43 10.18 -2.57 17.13
N GLY A 44 10.39 -2.74 15.83
CA GLY A 44 9.29 -2.88 14.89
C GLY A 44 9.73 -3.24 13.47
N ASN A 45 8.72 -3.42 12.60
CA ASN A 45 8.95 -3.54 11.17
C ASN A 45 9.11 -2.15 10.56
N LEU A 46 10.03 -2.01 9.61
CA LEU A 46 10.18 -0.82 8.78
C LEU A 46 9.74 -1.14 7.35
N ALA A 47 8.63 -0.56 6.90
CA ALA A 47 8.08 -0.83 5.58
C ALA A 47 8.92 -0.17 4.47
N THR A 48 9.29 -0.96 3.46
CA THR A 48 10.10 -0.52 2.31
C THR A 48 9.27 0.25 1.26
N LEU A 49 9.94 0.77 0.22
CA LEU A 49 9.31 1.40 -0.95
C LEU A 49 9.32 0.47 -2.16
N ASP A 50 8.46 0.76 -3.14
CA ASP A 50 8.49 0.11 -4.45
C ASP A 50 9.00 1.10 -5.51
N PRO A 51 10.04 0.74 -6.29
CA PRO A 51 10.84 -0.49 -6.22
C PRO A 51 11.81 -0.51 -5.01
N PRO A 52 12.18 -1.70 -4.49
CA PRO A 52 13.14 -1.82 -3.39
C PRO A 52 14.58 -1.82 -3.92
N LEU A 53 15.08 -0.65 -4.37
CA LEU A 53 16.45 -0.49 -4.85
C LEU A 53 17.27 0.34 -3.86
N SER A 54 18.37 -0.19 -3.32
CA SER A 54 19.16 0.46 -2.26
C SER A 54 19.49 1.95 -2.52
N PRO A 55 19.90 2.40 -3.72
CA PRO A 55 20.13 3.83 -3.97
C PRO A 55 18.90 4.71 -3.75
N MET A 56 17.71 4.20 -4.07
CA MET A 56 16.45 4.89 -3.84
C MET A 56 16.05 4.85 -2.37
N LEU A 57 16.22 3.69 -1.73
CA LEU A 57 15.80 3.47 -0.35
C LEU A 57 16.66 4.23 0.66
N TRP A 58 17.98 4.13 0.58
CA TRP A 58 18.90 4.83 1.50
C TRP A 58 18.94 6.35 1.29
N THR A 59 18.66 6.83 0.07
CA THR A 59 18.37 8.25 -0.15
C THR A 59 17.04 8.66 0.48
N SER A 60 16.00 7.82 0.38
CA SER A 60 14.71 8.09 1.01
C SER A 60 14.80 8.11 2.54
N ILE A 61 15.59 7.20 3.13
CA ILE A 61 15.92 7.18 4.56
C ILE A 61 16.60 8.48 4.96
N GLY A 62 17.65 8.88 4.23
CA GLY A 62 18.42 10.08 4.55
C GLY A 62 17.63 11.38 4.39
N THR A 63 16.59 11.41 3.55
CA THR A 63 15.87 12.64 3.20
C THR A 63 14.44 12.71 3.75
N GLY A 64 13.85 11.59 4.16
CA GLY A 64 12.43 11.48 4.51
C GLY A 64 11.49 11.68 3.31
N LYS A 65 12.01 11.62 2.08
CA LYS A 65 11.31 11.93 0.83
C LYS A 65 11.36 10.75 -0.12
N ARG A 66 10.39 10.67 -1.03
CA ARG A 66 10.34 9.62 -2.05
C ARG A 66 11.25 9.93 -3.25
N PRO A 67 11.56 8.92 -4.07
CA PRO A 67 12.39 9.08 -5.28
C PRO A 67 11.98 10.18 -6.24
N TYR A 68 10.69 10.35 -6.49
CA TYR A 68 10.19 11.43 -7.34
C TYR A 68 10.43 12.85 -6.78
N LYS A 69 10.80 12.98 -5.50
CA LYS A 69 11.24 14.26 -4.89
C LYS A 69 12.76 14.36 -4.83
N HIS A 70 13.46 13.33 -4.34
CA HIS A 70 14.90 13.42 -4.14
C HIS A 70 15.73 13.20 -5.41
N GLY A 71 15.17 12.64 -6.48
CA GLY A 71 15.78 12.59 -7.82
C GLY A 71 16.69 11.41 -8.11
N ILE A 72 16.90 10.49 -7.16
CA ILE A 72 17.66 9.25 -7.36
C ILE A 72 16.67 8.15 -7.72
N HIS A 73 16.78 7.57 -8.92
CA HIS A 73 15.77 6.66 -9.47
C HIS A 73 16.27 5.23 -9.72
N GLY A 74 17.55 4.93 -9.50
CA GLY A 74 18.09 3.60 -9.78
C GLY A 74 19.57 3.49 -9.44
N PHE A 75 20.19 2.38 -9.86
CA PHE A 75 21.62 2.12 -9.65
C PHE A 75 22.52 2.89 -10.61
N THR A 76 22.01 3.26 -11.78
CA THR A 76 22.77 3.97 -12.82
C THR A 76 21.97 5.15 -13.37
N GLU A 77 22.68 6.07 -14.01
CA GLU A 77 22.13 7.25 -14.66
C GLU A 77 22.99 7.63 -15.88
N PRO A 78 22.43 8.41 -16.82
CA PRO A 78 23.24 9.01 -17.88
C PRO A 78 24.37 9.86 -17.30
N ASP A 79 25.57 9.72 -17.85
CA ASP A 79 26.68 10.60 -17.52
C ASP A 79 26.35 12.03 -18.00
N PRO A 80 26.45 13.08 -17.15
CA PRO A 80 26.18 14.46 -17.54
C PRO A 80 26.99 14.95 -18.75
N SER A 81 28.16 14.36 -19.02
CA SER A 81 28.98 14.65 -20.20
C SER A 81 28.40 14.07 -21.51
N GLY A 82 27.38 13.21 -21.43
CA GLY A 82 26.77 12.53 -22.57
C GLY A 82 27.60 11.37 -23.14
N LYS A 83 28.71 10.99 -22.48
CA LYS A 83 29.67 9.98 -22.99
C LYS A 83 29.36 8.55 -22.57
N GLY A 84 28.24 8.31 -21.88
CA GLY A 84 27.89 6.98 -21.39
C GLY A 84 26.94 7.02 -20.22
N ILE A 85 27.05 6.01 -19.36
CA ILE A 85 26.29 5.88 -18.13
C ILE A 85 27.26 5.79 -16.96
N ARG A 86 26.80 6.17 -15.78
CA ARG A 86 27.54 6.09 -14.52
C ARG A 86 26.65 5.55 -13.40
N PRO A 87 27.22 5.11 -12.27
CA PRO A 87 26.44 4.84 -11.07
C PRO A 87 25.71 6.08 -10.57
N ALA A 88 24.60 5.89 -9.84
CA ALA A 88 23.94 6.98 -9.16
C ALA A 88 24.84 7.54 -8.05
N PHE A 89 25.12 8.84 -8.11
CA PHE A 89 25.96 9.55 -7.16
C PHE A 89 25.18 10.59 -6.36
N ILE A 90 25.80 11.06 -5.27
CA ILE A 90 25.15 12.02 -4.37
C ILE A 90 24.85 13.36 -5.06
N THR A 91 25.64 13.74 -6.07
CA THR A 91 25.45 14.96 -6.88
C THR A 91 24.17 14.98 -7.71
N SER A 92 23.53 13.83 -7.89
CA SER A 92 22.22 13.73 -8.55
C SER A 92 21.04 13.92 -7.58
N ARG A 93 21.29 13.95 -6.27
CA ARG A 93 20.26 14.19 -5.26
C ARG A 93 19.84 15.67 -5.29
N LYS A 94 18.53 15.91 -5.31
CA LYS A 94 17.93 17.25 -5.47
C LYS A 94 17.48 17.92 -4.17
N VAL A 95 17.62 17.23 -3.05
CA VAL A 95 17.07 17.63 -1.75
C VAL A 95 18.09 17.36 -0.65
N LYS A 96 17.99 18.09 0.45
CA LYS A 96 18.88 17.94 1.60
C LYS A 96 18.62 16.61 2.31
N ALA A 97 19.69 15.90 2.64
CA ALA A 97 19.63 14.79 3.60
C ALA A 97 19.75 15.31 5.04
N VAL A 98 19.50 14.44 6.01
CA VAL A 98 19.51 14.79 7.44
C VAL A 98 20.85 15.41 7.85
N TRP A 99 21.99 14.87 7.42
CA TRP A 99 23.30 15.45 7.73
C TRP A 99 23.50 16.84 7.14
N ASN A 100 22.91 17.16 5.99
CA ASN A 100 22.95 18.51 5.43
C ASN A 100 22.12 19.49 6.27
N ILE A 101 20.96 19.05 6.77
CA ILE A 101 20.11 19.86 7.66
C ILE A 101 20.80 20.10 9.01
N LEU A 102 21.43 19.06 9.57
CA LEU A 102 22.21 19.15 10.80
C LEU A 102 23.43 20.07 10.63
N ASN A 103 24.10 20.02 9.47
CA ASN A 103 25.18 20.93 9.10
C ASN A 103 24.75 22.40 9.17
N GLN A 104 23.59 22.73 8.58
CA GLN A 104 23.03 24.09 8.63
C GLN A 104 22.75 24.58 10.06
N HIS A 105 22.67 23.66 11.03
CA HIS A 105 22.47 23.95 12.46
C HIS A 105 23.76 23.88 13.27
N GLY A 106 24.92 23.80 12.62
CA GLY A 106 26.22 23.74 13.28
C GLY A 106 26.48 22.44 14.04
N LEU A 107 25.64 21.40 13.83
CA LEU A 107 25.81 20.10 14.48
C LEU A 107 26.87 19.28 13.75
N LYS A 108 27.78 18.67 14.50
CA LYS A 108 28.90 17.93 13.96
C LYS A 108 28.46 16.53 13.54
N SER A 109 28.47 16.27 12.24
CA SER A 109 27.90 15.07 11.63
C SER A 109 28.97 14.23 10.94
N HIS A 110 28.96 12.92 11.18
CA HIS A 110 29.80 11.98 10.45
C HIS A 110 28.93 10.97 9.70
N VAL A 111 29.33 10.62 8.48
CA VAL A 111 28.59 9.68 7.63
C VAL A 111 29.58 8.69 7.01
N VAL A 112 29.36 7.40 7.21
CA VAL A 112 30.29 6.33 6.80
C VAL A 112 29.58 5.32 5.92
N GLY A 113 30.05 5.17 4.69
CA GLY A 113 29.62 4.15 3.73
C GLY A 113 28.24 4.37 3.12
N TRP A 114 27.50 5.42 3.52
CA TRP A 114 26.09 5.63 3.15
C TRP A 114 25.83 5.61 1.65
N TRP A 115 24.76 4.97 1.18
CA TRP A 115 24.54 4.82 -0.26
C TRP A 115 23.45 5.77 -0.81
N PRO A 116 23.69 6.49 -1.93
CA PRO A 116 24.98 6.89 -2.48
C PRO A 116 25.55 8.09 -1.69
N SER A 117 26.86 8.10 -1.44
CA SER A 117 27.57 9.20 -0.78
C SER A 117 28.87 9.60 -1.47
N HIS A 118 29.19 8.98 -2.61
CA HIS A 118 30.27 9.44 -3.46
C HIS A 118 29.78 10.53 -4.41
N PRO A 119 30.55 11.62 -4.59
CA PRO A 119 31.74 12.01 -3.84
C PRO A 119 31.39 12.51 -2.43
N ALA A 120 32.27 12.32 -1.46
CA ALA A 120 32.07 12.71 -0.07
C ALA A 120 31.74 14.21 0.04
N GLU A 121 30.59 14.52 0.64
CA GLU A 121 30.09 15.88 0.84
C GLU A 121 30.90 16.65 1.90
N PRO A 122 31.11 17.96 1.71
CA PRO A 122 31.91 18.79 2.60
C PRO A 122 31.18 19.21 3.90
N ILE A 123 30.58 18.26 4.61
CA ILE A 123 29.87 18.51 5.88
C ILE A 123 30.82 18.89 7.02
N ASN A 124 30.27 19.51 8.07
CA ASN A 124 30.92 19.79 9.36
C ASN A 124 31.14 18.48 10.13
N GLY A 125 32.21 17.78 9.78
CA GLY A 125 32.59 16.48 10.32
C GLY A 125 33.30 15.66 9.26
N THR A 126 33.13 14.33 9.30
CA THR A 126 33.81 13.41 8.38
C THR A 126 32.78 12.66 7.54
N MET A 127 32.89 12.73 6.21
CA MET A 127 32.14 11.86 5.31
C MET A 127 33.07 10.89 4.61
N ILE A 128 32.73 9.60 4.66
CA ILE A 128 33.45 8.50 4.03
C ILE A 128 32.46 7.84 3.06
N SER A 129 32.77 7.90 1.77
CA SER A 129 31.82 7.50 0.73
C SER A 129 31.61 5.98 0.66
N ASN A 130 30.52 5.57 0.00
CA ASN A 130 30.21 4.15 -0.28
C ASN A 130 31.20 3.42 -1.22
N LEU A 131 32.24 4.11 -1.71
CA LEU A 131 33.33 3.52 -2.49
C LEU A 131 34.58 3.21 -1.64
N TYR A 132 34.60 3.65 -0.38
CA TYR A 132 35.75 3.54 0.51
C TYR A 132 36.26 2.12 0.73
N GLN A 133 35.33 1.18 0.95
CA GLN A 133 35.65 -0.18 1.35
C GLN A 133 36.22 -1.05 0.23
N ARG A 134 36.24 -0.58 -1.01
CA ARG A 134 36.47 -1.43 -2.19
C ARG A 134 37.96 -1.68 -2.44
N ALA A 135 38.39 -2.94 -2.47
CA ALA A 135 39.70 -3.31 -3.00
C ALA A 135 39.67 -3.41 -4.54
N THR A 136 40.34 -2.49 -5.24
CA THR A 136 40.22 -2.31 -6.70
C THR A 136 41.29 -3.05 -7.51
N LYS A 137 42.36 -3.54 -6.87
CA LYS A 137 43.45 -4.31 -7.50
C LYS A 137 43.88 -5.47 -6.59
N PRO A 138 44.55 -6.50 -7.13
CA PRO A 138 45.18 -7.56 -6.33
C PRO A 138 46.13 -7.01 -5.25
N ILE A 139 46.29 -7.73 -4.15
CA ILE A 139 47.08 -7.29 -2.98
C ILE A 139 48.55 -7.00 -3.28
N ASN A 140 49.11 -7.63 -4.32
CA ASN A 140 50.49 -7.43 -4.77
C ASN A 140 50.66 -6.20 -5.68
N GLU A 141 49.57 -5.52 -6.03
CA GLU A 141 49.53 -4.26 -6.78
C GLU A 141 49.13 -3.10 -5.86
N LYS A 142 49.42 -1.86 -6.27
CA LYS A 142 48.91 -0.69 -5.57
C LYS A 142 47.42 -0.52 -5.86
N TRP A 143 46.61 -0.43 -4.82
CA TRP A 143 45.15 -0.22 -4.89
C TRP A 143 44.75 1.07 -4.15
N PRO A 144 45.09 2.25 -4.71
CA PRO A 144 44.80 3.53 -4.06
C PRO A 144 43.30 3.71 -3.83
N MET A 145 42.97 4.48 -2.81
CA MET A 145 41.60 4.93 -2.59
C MET A 145 41.25 5.98 -3.64
N ALA A 146 40.04 5.92 -4.21
CA ALA A 146 39.57 6.88 -5.19
C ALA A 146 39.52 8.31 -4.61
N GLU A 147 39.77 9.33 -5.45
CA GLU A 147 39.66 10.73 -5.04
C GLU A 147 38.23 11.06 -4.62
N GLY A 148 38.05 11.97 -3.66
CA GLY A 148 36.70 12.34 -3.19
C GLY A 148 36.01 11.24 -2.36
N THR A 149 36.71 10.19 -1.95
CA THR A 149 36.17 9.16 -1.06
C THR A 149 36.06 9.61 0.40
N VAL A 150 36.93 10.53 0.83
CA VAL A 150 36.97 11.02 2.21
C VAL A 150 36.93 12.54 2.23
N HIS A 151 36.03 13.09 3.04
CA HIS A 151 36.03 14.47 3.49
C HIS A 151 36.22 14.50 5.01
N PRO A 152 37.08 15.38 5.55
CA PRO A 152 37.96 16.29 4.83
C PRO A 152 39.18 15.55 4.24
N ALA A 153 39.72 16.06 3.14
CA ALA A 153 40.70 15.34 2.30
C ALA A 153 42.01 15.01 3.05
N GLU A 154 42.40 15.82 4.04
CA GLU A 154 43.59 15.58 4.87
C GLU A 154 43.50 14.30 5.70
N LYS A 155 42.30 13.75 5.93
CA LYS A 155 42.13 12.47 6.63
C LYS A 155 42.24 11.25 5.72
N ALA A 156 42.31 11.44 4.41
CA ALA A 156 42.30 10.36 3.43
C ALA A 156 43.42 9.33 3.68
N GLU A 157 44.63 9.77 4.06
CA GLU A 157 45.76 8.86 4.31
C GLU A 157 45.53 7.98 5.55
N ILE A 158 44.89 8.52 6.59
CA ILE A 158 44.58 7.77 7.81
C ILE A 158 43.59 6.66 7.50
N TYR A 159 42.50 7.00 6.81
CA TYR A 159 41.48 6.01 6.45
C TYR A 159 41.98 5.01 5.40
N ALA A 160 42.83 5.41 4.45
CA ALA A 160 43.41 4.48 3.48
C ALA A 160 44.18 3.33 4.16
N LYS A 161 44.82 3.58 5.32
CA LYS A 161 45.56 2.56 6.09
C LYS A 161 44.65 1.60 6.88
N MET A 162 43.36 1.92 7.03
CA MET A 162 42.38 1.11 7.77
C MET A 162 41.57 0.18 6.84
N ARG A 163 41.75 0.29 5.52
CA ARG A 163 41.10 -0.58 4.55
C ARG A 163 41.72 -1.97 4.60
N ILE A 164 40.88 -2.99 4.56
CA ILE A 164 41.28 -4.40 4.61
C ILE A 164 41.11 -4.98 3.22
N HIS A 165 42.18 -5.54 2.66
CA HIS A 165 42.11 -6.25 1.40
C HIS A 165 41.60 -7.70 1.63
N PRO A 166 40.72 -8.27 0.77
CA PRO A 166 40.17 -9.63 0.96
C PRO A 166 41.24 -10.73 1.12
N ALA A 167 42.36 -10.60 0.42
CA ALA A 167 43.50 -11.53 0.52
C ALA A 167 44.29 -11.44 1.84
N GLU A 168 44.02 -10.45 2.71
CA GLU A 168 44.58 -10.41 4.07
C GLU A 168 43.82 -11.34 5.03
N LEU A 169 42.62 -11.80 4.64
CA LEU A 169 41.82 -12.69 5.47
C LEU A 169 42.41 -14.10 5.50
N THR A 170 42.58 -14.63 6.71
CA THR A 170 43.07 -15.99 6.94
C THR A 170 41.92 -16.99 7.05
N PRO A 171 42.19 -18.31 7.00
CA PRO A 171 41.16 -19.32 7.26
C PRO A 171 40.41 -19.13 8.58
N ALA A 172 41.04 -18.55 9.61
CA ALA A 172 40.40 -18.28 10.89
C ALA A 172 39.23 -17.29 10.77
N HIS A 173 39.25 -16.39 9.79
CA HIS A 173 38.14 -15.46 9.51
C HIS A 173 37.02 -16.11 8.68
N ILE A 174 37.33 -17.14 7.90
CA ILE A 174 36.37 -17.80 6.99
C ILE A 174 35.66 -18.98 7.66
N LEU A 175 36.35 -19.76 8.50
CA LEU A 175 35.81 -20.94 9.16
C LEU A 175 34.55 -20.70 10.00
N PRO A 176 34.35 -19.54 10.68
CA PRO A 176 33.10 -19.24 11.38
C PRO A 176 31.87 -19.16 10.45
N PHE A 177 32.06 -18.89 9.16
CA PHE A 177 31.00 -18.81 8.16
C PHE A 177 30.85 -20.11 7.36
N VAL A 178 31.98 -20.76 7.05
CA VAL A 178 32.05 -22.00 6.29
C VAL A 178 32.99 -22.97 7.01
N PRO A 179 32.49 -23.78 7.98
CA PRO A 179 33.33 -24.70 8.74
C PRO A 179 34.05 -25.75 7.89
N THR A 180 33.51 -26.05 6.71
CA THR A 180 34.08 -26.99 5.73
C THR A 180 34.96 -26.32 4.68
N ALA A 181 35.36 -25.05 4.85
CA ALA A 181 36.07 -24.27 3.83
C ALA A 181 37.30 -24.96 3.24
N ALA A 182 38.04 -25.73 4.05
CA ALA A 182 39.22 -26.49 3.61
C ALA A 182 38.91 -27.58 2.55
N LYS A 183 37.65 -27.97 2.38
CA LYS A 183 37.19 -28.96 1.39
C LYS A 183 36.77 -28.32 0.06
N VAL A 184 36.68 -26.99 -0.01
CA VAL A 184 36.20 -26.27 -1.19
C VAL A 184 37.33 -26.07 -2.19
N ASP A 185 37.21 -26.68 -3.37
CA ASP A 185 38.11 -26.45 -4.50
C ASP A 185 37.83 -25.06 -5.10
N GLN A 186 38.66 -24.08 -4.74
CA GLN A 186 38.52 -22.69 -5.20
C GLN A 186 38.72 -22.52 -6.71
N GLU A 187 39.23 -23.50 -7.45
CA GLU A 187 39.26 -23.43 -8.92
C GLU A 187 37.90 -23.73 -9.54
N LYS A 188 37.06 -24.50 -8.84
CA LYS A 188 35.70 -24.84 -9.28
C LYS A 188 34.63 -23.98 -8.62
N ASP A 189 34.90 -23.49 -7.41
CA ASP A 189 33.93 -22.75 -6.61
C ASP A 189 34.54 -21.50 -5.98
N LYS A 190 34.29 -20.35 -6.59
CA LYS A 190 34.85 -19.05 -6.17
C LYS A 190 34.08 -18.37 -5.02
N ARG A 191 33.08 -19.04 -4.40
CA ARG A 191 32.23 -18.43 -3.35
C ARG A 191 32.99 -18.03 -2.09
N LEU A 192 34.07 -18.73 -1.71
CA LEU A 192 34.88 -18.28 -0.56
C LEU A 192 35.58 -16.95 -0.83
N GLY A 193 35.98 -16.68 -2.07
CA GLY A 193 36.51 -15.37 -2.47
C GLY A 193 35.46 -14.26 -2.34
N MET A 194 34.21 -14.53 -2.74
CA MET A 194 33.09 -13.60 -2.53
C MET A 194 32.85 -13.35 -1.03
N LEU A 195 32.82 -14.41 -0.21
CA LEU A 195 32.67 -14.31 1.23
C LEU A 195 33.80 -13.47 1.87
N ALA A 196 35.05 -13.71 1.48
CA ALA A 196 36.19 -12.93 1.94
C ALA A 196 36.06 -11.44 1.57
N LYS A 197 35.57 -11.14 0.36
CA LYS A 197 35.30 -9.76 -0.08
C LYS A 197 34.27 -9.08 0.82
N VAL A 198 33.13 -9.74 1.09
CA VAL A 198 32.08 -9.17 1.95
C VAL A 198 32.59 -8.90 3.38
N ILE A 199 33.35 -9.84 3.96
CA ILE A 199 33.92 -9.65 5.31
C ILE A 199 34.91 -8.49 5.35
N ALA A 200 35.81 -8.39 4.36
CA ALA A 200 36.82 -7.34 4.29
C ALA A 200 36.20 -5.95 4.07
N ASP A 201 35.24 -5.84 3.15
CA ASP A 201 34.52 -4.60 2.87
C ASP A 201 33.76 -4.13 4.13
N CYS A 202 33.06 -5.04 4.81
CA CYS A 202 32.32 -4.75 6.03
C CYS A 202 33.25 -4.30 7.17
N SER A 203 34.36 -5.03 7.38
CA SER A 203 35.35 -4.73 8.41
C SER A 203 36.03 -3.39 8.17
N THR A 204 36.20 -2.99 6.91
CA THR A 204 36.73 -1.68 6.52
C THR A 204 35.79 -0.54 6.94
N ILE A 205 34.48 -0.68 6.69
CA ILE A 205 33.47 0.28 7.17
C ILE A 205 33.49 0.36 8.71
N GLN A 206 33.52 -0.81 9.38
CA GLN A 206 33.55 -0.88 10.84
C GLN A 206 34.80 -0.18 11.41
N ALA A 207 35.97 -0.39 10.82
CA ALA A 207 37.22 0.25 11.24
C ALA A 207 37.11 1.79 11.19
N ALA A 208 36.56 2.33 10.10
CA ALA A 208 36.34 3.77 9.96
C ALA A 208 35.31 4.32 10.97
N ALA A 209 34.18 3.63 11.15
CA ALA A 209 33.13 4.06 12.08
C ALA A 209 33.62 4.05 13.54
N THR A 210 34.33 3.00 13.94
CA THR A 210 34.90 2.90 15.30
C THR A 210 35.99 3.94 15.54
N TYR A 211 36.84 4.23 14.55
CA TYR A 211 37.83 5.31 14.66
C TYR A 211 37.19 6.67 14.93
N ILE A 212 36.11 7.01 14.19
CA ILE A 212 35.36 8.25 14.40
C ILE A 212 34.78 8.33 15.81
N LEU A 213 34.11 7.27 16.28
CA LEU A 213 33.49 7.24 17.60
C LEU A 213 34.52 7.39 18.74
N GLU A 214 35.74 6.90 18.55
CA GLU A 214 36.81 6.94 19.56
C GLU A 214 37.62 8.25 19.55
N ASN A 215 37.82 8.87 18.37
CA ASN A 215 38.80 9.94 18.20
C ASN A 215 38.22 11.30 17.80
N GLU A 216 36.94 11.37 17.41
CA GLU A 216 36.32 12.60 16.91
C GLU A 216 35.16 13.03 17.83
N GLU A 217 34.96 14.35 17.98
CA GLU A 217 33.72 14.86 18.56
C GLU A 217 32.58 14.68 17.57
N TRP A 218 31.35 14.44 18.05
CA TRP A 218 30.20 14.21 17.18
C TRP A 218 28.87 14.50 17.90
N ASP A 219 27.89 15.00 17.13
CA ASP A 219 26.47 15.06 17.50
C ASP A 219 25.68 13.93 16.80
N PHE A 220 26.03 13.64 15.56
CA PHE A 220 25.39 12.61 14.73
C PHE A 220 26.44 11.73 14.04
N VAL A 221 26.24 10.42 14.09
CA VAL A 221 26.99 9.45 13.27
C VAL A 221 26.00 8.57 12.54
N GLY A 222 26.06 8.56 11.21
CA GLY A 222 25.33 7.61 10.36
C GLY A 222 26.31 6.61 9.74
N VAL A 223 26.15 5.32 10.02
CA VAL A 223 26.95 4.25 9.42
C VAL A 223 26.05 3.29 8.66
N TYR A 224 26.46 2.93 7.45
CA TYR A 224 25.74 1.99 6.60
C TYR A 224 26.62 0.76 6.30
N PHE A 225 26.06 -0.42 6.48
CA PHE A 225 26.69 -1.70 6.17
C PHE A 225 25.87 -2.45 5.11
N ASP A 226 26.47 -2.69 3.94
CA ASP A 226 25.89 -3.48 2.83
C ASP A 226 26.05 -5.01 3.00
N ALA A 227 26.73 -5.44 4.06
CA ALA A 227 27.23 -6.80 4.14
C ALA A 227 26.15 -7.88 4.33
N ILE A 228 25.08 -7.61 5.09
CA ILE A 228 23.97 -8.58 5.25
C ILE A 228 23.29 -8.83 3.89
N ASP A 229 23.01 -7.78 3.13
CA ASP A 229 22.48 -7.88 1.76
C ASP A 229 23.39 -8.74 0.86
N HIS A 230 24.70 -8.46 0.87
CA HIS A 230 25.66 -9.24 0.08
C HIS A 230 25.81 -10.71 0.55
N PHE A 231 25.77 -10.99 1.85
CA PHE A 231 25.70 -12.37 2.35
C PHE A 231 24.42 -13.06 1.86
N CYS A 232 23.29 -12.34 1.86
CA CYS A 232 22.02 -12.86 1.42
C CYS A 232 22.00 -13.17 -0.09
N HIS A 233 22.39 -12.24 -0.96
CA HIS A 233 22.45 -12.51 -2.40
C HIS A 233 23.40 -13.66 -2.75
N GLY A 234 24.55 -13.77 -2.06
CA GLY A 234 25.49 -14.87 -2.28
C GLY A 234 24.97 -16.22 -1.79
N PHE A 235 24.30 -16.25 -0.63
CA PHE A 235 24.15 -17.47 0.17
C PHE A 235 22.75 -17.77 0.72
N MET A 236 21.76 -16.88 0.58
CA MET A 236 20.39 -17.10 1.08
C MET A 236 19.71 -18.32 0.46
N LYS A 237 20.06 -18.69 -0.77
CA LYS A 237 19.60 -19.94 -1.39
C LYS A 237 20.04 -21.21 -0.66
N PHE A 238 21.15 -21.16 0.11
CA PHE A 238 21.63 -22.28 0.93
C PHE A 238 21.11 -22.22 2.37
N HIS A 239 20.55 -21.10 2.80
CA HIS A 239 20.02 -20.96 4.15
C HIS A 239 18.91 -21.99 4.42
N PRO A 240 18.86 -22.64 5.60
CA PRO A 240 17.77 -23.55 5.95
C PRO A 240 16.40 -22.85 5.95
N PRO A 241 15.31 -23.51 5.50
CA PRO A 241 15.25 -24.89 5.00
C PRO A 241 15.88 -25.05 3.60
N GLN A 242 16.40 -26.23 3.29
CA GLN A 242 16.98 -26.50 1.97
C GLN A 242 15.92 -26.36 0.86
N LEU A 243 16.24 -25.62 -0.20
CA LEU A 243 15.35 -25.47 -1.35
C LEU A 243 15.24 -26.78 -2.16
N PRO A 244 14.07 -27.12 -2.71
CA PRO A 244 13.92 -28.28 -3.58
C PRO A 244 14.89 -28.25 -4.76
N GLY A 245 15.64 -29.34 -4.96
CA GLY A 245 16.63 -29.46 -6.04
C GLY A 245 18.01 -28.85 -5.74
N MET A 246 18.21 -28.29 -4.55
CA MET A 246 19.53 -27.83 -4.11
C MET A 246 20.45 -29.02 -3.81
N PRO A 247 21.67 -29.10 -4.40
CA PRO A 247 22.63 -30.15 -4.07
C PRO A 247 23.02 -30.16 -2.58
N ASP A 248 23.02 -31.35 -1.96
CA ASP A 248 23.26 -31.52 -0.52
C ASP A 248 24.66 -31.06 -0.09
N ASP A 249 25.68 -31.31 -0.92
CA ASP A 249 27.06 -30.90 -0.65
C ASP A 249 27.21 -29.37 -0.61
N LEU A 250 26.53 -28.66 -1.51
CA LEU A 250 26.51 -27.21 -1.53
C LEU A 250 25.69 -26.64 -0.37
N PHE A 251 24.54 -27.24 -0.07
CA PHE A 251 23.72 -26.84 1.07
C PHE A 251 24.51 -26.98 2.38
N GLU A 252 25.06 -28.17 2.65
CA GLU A 252 25.81 -28.44 3.89
C GLU A 252 27.05 -27.56 4.04
N THR A 253 27.68 -27.16 2.93
CA THR A 253 28.85 -26.27 2.95
C THR A 253 28.48 -24.83 3.30
N TYR A 254 27.37 -24.30 2.77
CA TYR A 254 27.09 -22.86 2.79
C TYR A 254 25.88 -22.42 3.63
N LYS A 255 25.14 -23.36 4.22
CA LYS A 255 23.91 -23.08 4.99
C LYS A 255 24.09 -22.09 6.15
N ASP A 256 25.29 -22.03 6.73
CA ASP A 256 25.58 -21.22 7.92
C ASP A 256 26.05 -19.79 7.59
N VAL A 257 26.37 -19.48 6.33
CA VAL A 257 26.97 -18.18 5.96
C VAL A 257 26.08 -17.00 6.35
N VAL A 258 24.77 -17.10 6.07
CA VAL A 258 23.81 -16.03 6.40
C VAL A 258 23.75 -15.81 7.91
N ILE A 259 23.54 -16.87 8.71
CA ILE A 259 23.42 -16.72 10.17
C ILE A 259 24.72 -16.21 10.81
N SER A 260 25.87 -16.61 10.26
CA SER A 260 27.18 -16.11 10.70
C SER A 260 27.39 -14.64 10.33
N GLY A 261 26.82 -14.17 9.22
CA GLY A 261 26.76 -12.74 8.88
C GLY A 261 26.03 -11.91 9.93
N TYR A 262 24.87 -12.38 10.41
CA TYR A 262 24.13 -11.70 11.48
C TYR A 262 24.89 -11.72 12.82
N LYS A 263 25.53 -12.85 13.18
CA LYS A 263 26.38 -12.93 14.39
C LYS A 263 27.56 -11.97 14.32
N PHE A 264 28.20 -11.87 13.16
CA PHE A 264 29.28 -10.93 12.91
C PHE A 264 28.82 -9.47 13.09
N HIS A 265 27.64 -9.12 12.60
CA HIS A 265 27.02 -7.82 12.83
C HIS A 265 26.69 -7.55 14.30
N ASP A 266 26.24 -8.54 15.07
CA ASP A 266 25.98 -8.38 16.50
C ASP A 266 27.28 -8.05 17.28
N MET A 267 28.40 -8.70 16.93
CA MET A 267 29.71 -8.41 17.52
C MET A 267 30.20 -6.99 17.16
N MET A 268 30.00 -6.55 15.92
CA MET A 268 30.34 -5.19 15.51
C MET A 268 29.47 -4.15 16.21
N LEU A 269 28.17 -4.44 16.36
CA LEU A 269 27.23 -3.62 17.11
C LEU A 269 27.71 -3.42 18.54
N GLU A 270 28.19 -4.48 19.20
CA GLU A 270 28.70 -4.39 20.58
C GLU A 270 29.79 -3.32 20.68
N ARG A 271 30.77 -3.36 19.76
CA ARG A 271 31.87 -2.40 19.75
C ARG A 271 31.40 -0.97 19.45
N LEU A 272 30.45 -0.79 18.52
CA LEU A 272 29.88 0.53 18.23
C LEU A 272 29.18 1.12 19.46
N LEU A 273 28.37 0.31 20.16
CA LEU A 273 27.66 0.74 21.37
C LEU A 273 28.62 1.08 22.52
N GLN A 274 29.66 0.26 22.73
CA GLN A 274 30.69 0.52 23.75
C GLN A 274 31.41 1.86 23.52
N LEU A 275 31.73 2.18 22.26
CA LEU A 275 32.40 3.45 21.92
C LEU A 275 31.45 4.65 21.95
N ALA A 276 30.17 4.45 21.60
CA ALA A 276 29.17 5.51 21.64
C ALA A 276 28.88 5.97 23.09
N GLY A 277 28.83 5.03 24.03
CA GLY A 277 28.52 5.27 25.43
C GLY A 277 27.02 5.28 25.74
N ASP A 278 26.69 5.36 27.03
CA ASP A 278 25.31 5.12 27.53
C ASP A 278 24.34 6.32 27.35
N ASP A 279 24.85 7.53 27.11
CA ASP A 279 24.05 8.77 26.93
C ASP A 279 23.76 9.08 25.45
N VAL A 280 23.63 8.03 24.64
CA VAL A 280 23.40 8.12 23.18
C VAL A 280 22.04 7.53 22.84
N THR A 281 21.30 8.20 21.95
CA THR A 281 20.15 7.59 21.28
C THR A 281 20.66 6.80 20.08
N VAL A 282 20.45 5.50 20.08
CA VAL A 282 20.79 4.60 18.98
C VAL A 282 19.54 4.29 18.18
N MET A 283 19.65 4.39 16.87
CA MET A 283 18.63 3.94 15.93
C MET A 283 19.26 2.93 14.98
N LEU A 284 18.88 1.66 15.08
CA LEU A 284 19.28 0.61 14.14
C LEU A 284 18.14 0.37 13.17
N ILE A 285 18.42 0.43 11.87
CA ILE A 285 17.43 0.26 10.81
C ILE A 285 17.91 -0.71 9.74
N SER A 286 16.94 -1.29 9.06
CA SER A 286 17.11 -1.90 7.75
C SER A 286 15.98 -1.48 6.83
N ASP A 287 16.30 -1.24 5.57
CA ASP A 287 15.41 -0.70 4.54
C ASP A 287 14.46 -1.74 3.95
N HIS A 288 14.89 -3.00 3.91
CA HIS A 288 14.09 -4.18 3.57
C HIS A 288 14.66 -5.43 4.26
N GLY A 289 14.13 -6.61 3.96
CA GLY A 289 14.66 -7.88 4.45
C GLY A 289 14.94 -8.84 3.30
N PHE A 290 15.25 -10.09 3.60
CA PHE A 290 15.18 -11.22 2.66
C PHE A 290 14.15 -12.22 3.13
N HIS A 291 13.60 -13.01 2.20
CA HIS A 291 12.86 -14.20 2.57
C HIS A 291 13.87 -15.30 2.99
N PRO A 292 13.88 -15.79 4.26
CA PRO A 292 14.68 -16.96 4.63
C PRO A 292 13.90 -18.28 4.50
N ASP A 293 12.60 -18.19 4.20
CA ASP A 293 11.63 -19.28 4.29
C ASP A 293 11.23 -19.82 2.90
N HIS A 294 10.05 -20.45 2.80
CA HIS A 294 9.51 -21.00 1.55
C HIS A 294 9.07 -19.93 0.54
N LEU A 295 9.09 -18.65 0.91
CA LEU A 295 8.77 -17.54 0.00
C LEU A 295 9.95 -17.16 -0.91
N ARG A 296 11.15 -17.72 -0.67
CA ARG A 296 12.33 -17.50 -1.52
C ARG A 296 12.04 -17.81 -2.99
N PRO A 297 12.42 -16.91 -3.91
CA PRO A 297 12.27 -17.19 -5.33
C PRO A 297 13.20 -18.35 -5.74
N ILE A 298 12.66 -19.29 -6.50
CA ILE A 298 13.44 -20.42 -7.04
C ILE A 298 14.27 -19.97 -8.26
N ALA A 299 13.75 -19.01 -9.02
CA ALA A 299 14.41 -18.43 -10.17
C ALA A 299 14.04 -16.94 -10.27
N LEU A 300 14.99 -16.15 -10.73
CA LEU A 300 14.81 -14.73 -10.98
C LEU A 300 14.49 -14.48 -12.46
N PRO A 301 13.64 -13.49 -12.78
CA PRO A 301 13.40 -13.09 -14.17
C PRO A 301 14.68 -12.48 -14.77
N LYS A 302 14.83 -12.57 -16.09
CA LYS A 302 15.93 -11.92 -16.81
C LYS A 302 15.59 -10.45 -17.09
N GLU A 303 15.61 -9.64 -16.04
CA GLU A 303 15.25 -8.22 -16.08
C GLU A 303 16.25 -7.39 -15.26
N PRO A 304 16.43 -6.08 -15.57
CA PRO A 304 17.22 -5.17 -14.74
C PRO A 304 16.75 -5.17 -13.28
N ALA A 305 17.70 -5.15 -12.35
CA ALA A 305 17.48 -5.23 -10.90
C ALA A 305 16.66 -6.46 -10.44
N ALA A 306 16.74 -7.58 -11.16
CA ALA A 306 16.09 -8.83 -10.77
C ALA A 306 16.45 -9.35 -9.35
N PRO A 307 17.67 -9.15 -8.80
CA PRO A 307 17.97 -9.54 -7.42
C PRO A 307 16.99 -8.96 -6.38
N ALA A 308 16.41 -7.79 -6.65
CA ALA A 308 15.43 -7.15 -5.76
C ALA A 308 14.13 -7.96 -5.55
N TYR A 309 13.85 -8.99 -6.37
CA TYR A 309 12.72 -9.91 -6.16
C TYR A 309 12.96 -10.91 -5.01
N GLU A 310 14.19 -11.02 -4.50
CA GLU A 310 14.52 -11.85 -3.32
C GLU A 310 14.14 -11.16 -2.01
N HIS A 311 13.87 -9.85 -2.06
CA HIS A 311 13.70 -9.02 -0.89
C HIS A 311 12.32 -9.21 -0.25
N SER A 312 12.32 -9.29 1.09
CA SER A 312 11.13 -9.19 1.93
C SER A 312 10.74 -7.71 2.04
N PRO A 313 9.45 -7.34 2.00
CA PRO A 313 9.00 -5.94 1.94
C PRO A 313 9.14 -5.18 3.27
N TYR A 314 9.76 -5.80 4.28
CA TYR A 314 9.95 -5.22 5.61
C TYR A 314 11.40 -5.40 6.03
N GLY A 315 12.04 -4.30 6.40
CA GLY A 315 13.26 -4.31 7.19
C GLY A 315 12.96 -4.16 8.68
N VAL A 316 13.99 -3.80 9.44
CA VAL A 316 13.95 -3.66 10.89
C VAL A 316 14.02 -2.21 11.33
N VAL A 317 13.46 -1.92 12.49
CA VAL A 317 13.72 -0.68 13.23
C VAL A 317 13.85 -1.00 14.71
N VAL A 318 14.90 -0.47 15.34
CA VAL A 318 15.14 -0.47 16.78
C VAL A 318 15.56 0.93 17.19
N LEU A 319 14.90 1.51 18.20
CA LEU A 319 15.35 2.76 18.84
C LEU A 319 15.61 2.49 20.31
N ASN A 320 16.71 2.98 20.84
CA ASN A 320 17.08 2.84 22.25
C ASN A 320 17.81 4.10 22.71
N GLY A 321 17.52 4.60 23.90
CA GLY A 321 18.24 5.73 24.50
C GLY A 321 17.34 6.66 25.33
N PRO A 322 17.82 7.85 25.69
CA PRO A 322 17.03 8.84 26.44
C PRO A 322 15.72 9.19 25.72
N HIS A 323 14.63 9.32 26.48
CA HIS A 323 13.28 9.66 26.00
C HIS A 323 12.61 8.63 25.06
N ILE A 324 13.18 7.43 24.95
CA ILE A 324 12.61 6.33 24.19
C ILE A 324 11.97 5.33 25.16
N LYS A 325 10.79 4.82 24.81
CA LYS A 325 10.13 3.74 25.56
C LYS A 325 11.00 2.49 25.62
N LYS A 326 10.72 1.64 26.60
CA LYS A 326 11.45 0.39 26.82
C LYS A 326 10.50 -0.80 26.71
N ASP A 327 10.98 -1.87 26.09
CA ASP A 327 10.27 -3.13 25.90
C ASP A 327 8.91 -2.96 25.19
N GLU A 328 8.90 -2.12 24.14
CA GLU A 328 7.68 -1.74 23.42
C GLU A 328 7.80 -1.96 21.91
N ARG A 329 6.66 -2.08 21.23
CA ARG A 329 6.62 -2.28 19.76
C ARG A 329 6.11 -1.06 19.02
N VAL A 330 6.82 -0.68 17.96
CA VAL A 330 6.35 0.31 16.99
C VAL A 330 5.71 -0.40 15.79
N TYR A 331 4.57 0.15 15.35
CA TYR A 331 3.79 -0.39 14.23
C TYR A 331 3.60 0.68 13.16
N GLY A 332 3.58 0.26 11.89
CA GLY A 332 3.27 1.13 10.76
C GLY A 332 4.37 2.10 10.35
N ALA A 333 5.60 1.92 10.85
CA ALA A 333 6.74 2.71 10.42
C ALA A 333 7.18 2.34 8.99
N SER A 334 7.67 3.32 8.24
CA SER A 334 8.28 3.18 6.93
C SER A 334 9.67 3.80 6.91
N ILE A 335 10.51 3.41 5.96
CA ILE A 335 11.85 4.00 5.79
C ILE A 335 11.84 5.53 5.66
N LEU A 336 10.72 6.10 5.20
CA LEU A 336 10.53 7.55 5.10
C LEU A 336 10.47 8.24 6.47
N ASP A 337 10.12 7.52 7.53
CA ASP A 337 9.88 8.05 8.88
C ASP A 337 11.18 8.29 9.67
N VAL A 338 12.32 7.80 9.15
CA VAL A 338 13.64 7.89 9.80
C VAL A 338 14.06 9.35 9.96
N THR A 339 14.22 10.11 8.86
CA THR A 339 14.65 11.52 8.94
C THR A 339 13.73 12.41 9.76
N PRO A 340 12.38 12.39 9.60
CA PRO A 340 11.49 13.14 10.48
C PRO A 340 11.70 12.85 11.97
N THR A 341 11.93 11.57 12.32
CA THR A 341 12.20 11.15 13.69
C THR A 341 13.56 11.65 14.18
N LEU A 342 14.60 11.59 13.35
CA LEU A 342 15.94 12.13 13.67
C LEU A 342 15.89 13.64 13.90
N LEU A 343 15.21 14.41 13.04
CA LEU A 343 15.05 15.86 13.23
C LEU A 343 14.36 16.17 14.55
N THR A 344 13.32 15.41 14.88
CA THR A 344 12.60 15.55 16.15
C THR A 344 13.50 15.27 17.36
N LEU A 345 14.35 14.24 17.30
CA LEU A 345 15.34 13.96 18.34
C LEU A 345 16.28 15.15 18.59
N PHE A 346 16.66 15.87 17.55
CA PHE A 346 17.49 17.09 17.67
C PHE A 346 16.69 18.36 18.01
N GLY A 347 15.37 18.29 18.17
CA GLY A 347 14.51 19.46 18.42
C GLY A 347 14.32 20.36 17.19
N LEU A 348 14.56 19.83 15.99
CA LEU A 348 14.40 20.53 14.72
C LEU A 348 13.01 20.25 14.11
N PRO A 349 12.42 21.25 13.42
CA PRO A 349 11.12 21.05 12.76
C PRO A 349 11.21 20.08 11.58
N VAL A 350 10.11 19.38 11.33
CA VAL A 350 9.94 18.46 10.19
C VAL A 350 9.45 19.25 8.97
N GLY A 351 9.99 18.94 7.78
CA GLY A 351 9.50 19.54 6.54
C GLY A 351 8.11 19.01 6.17
N ALA A 352 7.16 19.89 5.90
CA ALA A 352 5.81 19.52 5.44
C ALA A 352 5.83 18.84 4.06
N ASP A 353 6.91 19.00 3.32
CA ASP A 353 7.19 18.33 2.06
C ASP A 353 7.88 16.96 2.19
N MET A 354 8.23 16.52 3.41
CA MET A 354 8.65 15.14 3.67
C MET A 354 7.45 14.19 3.54
N ASP A 355 7.66 13.01 2.96
CA ASP A 355 6.61 12.00 2.81
C ASP A 355 6.45 11.13 4.08
N GLY A 356 7.50 11.08 4.92
CA GLY A 356 7.49 10.36 6.18
C GLY A 356 6.94 11.17 7.35
N ASN A 357 6.67 10.46 8.44
CA ASN A 357 6.15 11.00 9.70
C ASN A 357 7.10 10.67 10.85
N VAL A 358 6.94 11.36 11.97
CA VAL A 358 7.65 11.02 13.20
C VAL A 358 7.07 9.72 13.77
N ILE A 359 7.93 8.79 14.21
CA ILE A 359 7.52 7.57 14.92
C ILE A 359 7.15 7.93 16.37
N VAL A 360 6.05 8.67 16.54
CA VAL A 360 5.65 9.28 17.82
C VAL A 360 5.42 8.26 18.94
N ASN A 361 5.04 7.02 18.59
CA ASN A 361 4.82 5.95 19.57
C ASN A 361 6.11 5.38 20.18
N ALA A 362 7.28 5.73 19.64
CA ALA A 362 8.58 5.34 20.19
C ALA A 362 8.97 6.13 21.45
N PHE A 363 8.43 7.34 21.64
CA PHE A 363 8.85 8.25 22.71
C PHE A 363 8.07 8.02 24.00
N ASP A 364 8.74 8.19 25.15
CA ASP A 364 8.13 8.03 26.50
C ASP A 364 7.30 9.25 26.94
N GLU A 365 7.39 10.36 26.21
CA GLU A 365 6.61 11.56 26.38
C GLU A 365 5.79 11.91 25.13
N ASN A 366 4.75 12.73 25.29
CA ASN A 366 3.95 13.20 24.17
C ASN A 366 4.76 14.19 23.32
N ILE A 367 5.03 13.81 22.07
CA ILE A 367 5.78 14.64 21.13
C ILE A 367 4.86 15.58 20.34
N THR A 368 5.15 16.88 20.42
CA THR A 368 4.58 17.87 19.51
C THR A 368 5.54 18.06 18.34
N VAL A 369 5.10 17.72 17.12
CA VAL A 369 5.91 17.85 15.91
C VAL A 369 5.80 19.27 15.37
N GLU A 370 6.86 20.06 15.50
CA GLU A 370 6.98 21.35 14.81
C GLU A 370 7.15 21.11 13.30
N GLN A 371 6.53 21.95 12.46
CA GLN A 371 6.62 21.87 11.01
C GLN A 371 7.12 23.17 10.37
N ILE A 372 7.87 23.03 9.29
CA ILE A 372 8.22 24.11 8.35
C ILE A 372 7.79 23.71 6.92
N PRO A 373 7.64 24.64 5.96
CA PRO A 373 7.26 24.28 4.60
C PRO A 373 8.22 23.28 3.94
N SER A 374 9.53 23.59 3.95
CA SER A 374 10.59 22.73 3.42
C SER A 374 11.95 23.14 3.97
N TRP A 375 12.84 22.17 4.18
CA TRP A 375 14.25 22.41 4.45
C TRP A 375 15.04 22.81 3.20
N ASP A 376 14.59 22.45 2.01
CA ASP A 376 15.33 22.69 0.77
C ASP A 376 15.38 24.18 0.42
N ASP A 377 14.34 24.93 0.80
CA ASP A 377 14.22 26.38 0.58
C ASP A 377 15.08 27.21 1.55
N ILE A 378 15.52 26.62 2.66
CA ILE A 378 16.32 27.31 3.68
C ILE A 378 17.76 27.46 3.16
N LYS A 379 18.16 28.72 2.95
CA LYS A 379 19.52 29.11 2.54
C LYS A 379 20.49 29.01 3.71
N GLY A 380 21.75 28.77 3.39
CA GLY A 380 22.84 28.59 4.36
C GLY A 380 23.77 27.48 3.90
N ASP A 381 24.92 27.36 4.55
CA ASP A 381 25.88 26.29 4.29
C ASP A 381 25.31 24.93 4.75
N SER A 382 24.91 24.10 3.80
CA SER A 382 24.38 22.75 4.01
C SER A 382 25.42 21.65 3.82
N GLY A 383 26.67 22.00 3.52
CA GLY A 383 27.72 21.03 3.21
C GLY A 383 27.41 20.17 1.99
N GLU A 384 26.57 20.64 1.06
CA GLU A 384 26.32 19.99 -0.23
C GLU A 384 27.41 20.37 -1.25
N HIS A 385 27.65 19.51 -2.23
CA HIS A 385 28.51 19.89 -3.36
C HIS A 385 27.87 21.01 -4.20
N PRO A 386 28.68 21.89 -4.81
CA PRO A 386 28.19 22.79 -5.85
C PRO A 386 27.50 22.02 -6.98
N ALA A 387 26.46 22.61 -7.58
CA ALA A 387 25.67 21.97 -8.64
C ALA A 387 26.47 21.66 -9.92
N ASP A 388 27.63 22.31 -10.10
CA ASP A 388 28.55 22.13 -11.22
C ASP A 388 29.70 21.15 -10.93
N LYS A 389 29.69 20.48 -9.77
CA LYS A 389 30.69 19.46 -9.40
C LYS A 389 30.74 18.36 -10.44
N GLN A 390 31.91 18.19 -11.06
CA GLN A 390 32.21 17.07 -11.94
C GLN A 390 32.80 15.91 -11.15
N GLU A 391 32.51 14.70 -11.64
CA GLU A 391 32.91 13.44 -11.03
C GLU A 391 34.12 12.84 -11.72
N ASP A 392 34.91 12.06 -10.97
CA ASP A 392 36.02 11.29 -11.53
C ASP A 392 35.49 10.15 -12.42
N PRO A 393 35.76 10.17 -13.75
CA PRO A 393 35.32 9.12 -14.65
C PRO A 393 35.88 7.73 -14.31
N TYR A 394 37.06 7.65 -13.69
CA TYR A 394 37.68 6.37 -13.34
C TYR A 394 36.95 5.69 -12.19
N ALA A 395 36.69 6.44 -11.11
CA ALA A 395 35.88 5.96 -9.98
C ALA A 395 34.47 5.54 -10.42
N ALA A 396 33.87 6.27 -11.36
CA ALA A 396 32.57 5.90 -11.94
C ALA A 396 32.61 4.57 -12.70
N GLN A 397 33.67 4.32 -13.48
CA GLN A 397 33.83 3.08 -14.23
C GLN A 397 33.98 1.86 -13.31
N GLU A 398 34.86 1.93 -12.30
CA GLU A 398 35.08 0.81 -11.38
C GLU A 398 33.81 0.46 -10.59
N ALA A 399 33.08 1.47 -10.11
CA ALA A 399 31.82 1.27 -9.41
C ALA A 399 30.73 0.68 -10.34
N LEU A 400 30.71 1.03 -11.62
CA LEU A 400 29.81 0.43 -12.61
C LEU A 400 30.14 -1.04 -12.87
N GLU A 401 31.43 -1.37 -13.04
CA GLU A 401 31.90 -2.75 -13.20
C GLU A 401 31.46 -3.65 -12.04
N GLN A 402 31.51 -3.13 -10.82
CA GLN A 402 31.01 -3.84 -9.64
C GLN A 402 29.50 -4.12 -9.70
N LEU A 403 28.68 -3.12 -10.07
CA LEU A 403 27.24 -3.31 -10.19
C LEU A 403 26.88 -4.36 -11.24
N ILE A 404 27.73 -4.51 -12.26
CA ILE A 404 27.63 -5.57 -13.28
C ILE A 404 27.99 -6.93 -12.69
N GLU A 405 29.09 -7.04 -11.94
CA GLU A 405 29.50 -8.29 -11.28
C GLU A 405 28.44 -8.81 -10.30
N LEU A 406 27.77 -7.91 -9.58
CA LEU A 406 26.68 -8.24 -8.66
C LEU A 406 25.35 -8.55 -9.36
N GLY A 407 25.24 -8.27 -10.67
CA GLY A 407 24.04 -8.52 -11.46
C GLY A 407 22.90 -7.51 -11.26
N TYR A 408 23.16 -6.38 -10.58
CA TYR A 408 22.19 -5.29 -10.48
C TYR A 408 22.02 -4.54 -11.80
N VAL A 409 23.10 -4.46 -12.58
CA VAL A 409 23.18 -3.72 -13.85
C VAL A 409 23.66 -4.66 -14.95
N ASP A 410 22.99 -4.67 -16.09
CA ASP A 410 23.49 -5.39 -17.27
C ASP A 410 24.76 -4.72 -17.80
N LYS A 411 25.68 -5.50 -18.41
CA LYS A 411 26.79 -4.91 -19.17
C LYS A 411 26.24 -3.87 -20.16
N PRO A 412 26.77 -2.63 -20.16
CA PRO A 412 26.32 -1.59 -21.08
C PRO A 412 26.40 -2.04 -22.53
N ASP A 413 25.45 -1.58 -23.34
CA ASP A 413 25.49 -1.80 -24.78
C ASP A 413 26.73 -1.13 -25.37
N GLU A 414 27.37 -1.76 -26.36
CA GLU A 414 28.54 -1.17 -27.03
C GLU A 414 28.19 0.15 -27.74
N ASN A 415 26.91 0.31 -28.11
CA ASN A 415 26.38 1.58 -28.57
C ASN A 415 26.00 2.48 -27.38
N ILE A 416 26.75 3.57 -27.21
CA ILE A 416 26.59 4.56 -26.14
C ILE A 416 25.17 5.15 -26.09
N GLU A 417 24.62 5.57 -27.23
CA GLU A 417 23.27 6.16 -27.28
C GLU A 417 22.21 5.16 -26.81
N LYS A 418 22.37 3.89 -27.20
CA LYS A 418 21.47 2.81 -26.78
C LYS A 418 21.61 2.49 -25.29
N ALA A 419 22.83 2.50 -24.75
CA ALA A 419 23.10 2.30 -23.32
C ALA A 419 22.46 3.42 -22.48
N ILE A 420 22.60 4.69 -22.94
CA ILE A 420 21.96 5.85 -22.31
C ILE A 420 20.44 5.71 -22.37
N GLN A 421 19.87 5.44 -23.55
CA GLN A 421 18.42 5.35 -23.70
C GLN A 421 17.82 4.21 -22.86
N LYS A 422 18.49 3.04 -22.80
CA LYS A 422 18.07 1.93 -21.92
C LYS A 422 18.04 2.40 -20.46
N THR A 423 19.09 3.07 -20.00
CA THR A 423 19.18 3.59 -18.62
C THR A 423 18.10 4.63 -18.32
N VAL A 424 17.80 5.53 -19.26
CA VAL A 424 16.70 6.49 -19.14
C VAL A 424 15.36 5.78 -19.03
N ASN A 425 15.11 4.75 -19.86
CA ASN A 425 13.87 3.98 -19.83
C ASN A 425 13.69 3.25 -18.49
N GLU A 426 14.74 2.62 -17.97
CA GLU A 426 14.73 1.97 -16.66
C GLU A 426 14.46 2.95 -15.52
N ASN A 427 15.17 4.08 -15.48
CA ASN A 427 14.96 5.09 -14.45
C ASN A 427 13.55 5.71 -14.50
N ASN A 428 13.00 5.91 -15.70
CA ASN A 428 11.61 6.34 -15.86
C ASN A 428 10.62 5.26 -15.38
N TYR A 429 10.91 3.98 -15.62
CA TYR A 429 10.08 2.89 -15.10
C TYR A 429 10.10 2.85 -13.56
N TYR A 430 11.26 3.00 -12.94
CA TYR A 430 11.40 3.08 -11.48
C TYR A 430 10.74 4.32 -10.90
N LEU A 431 10.85 5.47 -11.58
CA LEU A 431 10.14 6.70 -11.22
C LEU A 431 8.62 6.51 -11.26
N ALA A 432 8.08 5.87 -12.31
CA ALA A 432 6.65 5.56 -12.40
C ALA A 432 6.20 4.62 -11.26
N ARG A 433 7.00 3.62 -10.90
CA ARG A 433 6.73 2.74 -9.75
C ARG A 433 6.73 3.51 -8.43
N SER A 434 7.67 4.44 -8.24
CA SER A 434 7.71 5.32 -7.07
C SER A 434 6.44 6.19 -6.95
N TYR A 435 5.97 6.77 -8.06
CA TYR A 435 4.70 7.49 -8.12
C TYR A 435 3.52 6.59 -7.75
N ILE A 436 3.46 5.35 -8.26
CA ILE A 436 2.42 4.38 -7.90
C ILE A 436 2.46 4.06 -6.39
N ASN A 437 3.64 3.82 -5.83
CA ASN A 437 3.81 3.57 -4.40
C ASN A 437 3.36 4.77 -3.54
N GLY A 438 3.60 5.99 -4.03
CA GLY A 438 3.08 7.25 -3.46
C GLY A 438 1.61 7.54 -3.79
N ARG A 439 0.87 6.61 -4.39
CA ARG A 439 -0.55 6.73 -4.81
C ARG A 439 -0.81 7.85 -5.83
N GLN A 440 0.22 8.27 -6.57
CA GLN A 440 0.14 9.26 -7.65
C GLN A 440 0.05 8.57 -9.02
N HIS A 441 -1.12 8.04 -9.35
CA HIS A 441 -1.26 7.23 -10.58
C HIS A 441 -1.20 8.04 -11.89
N LYS A 442 -1.59 9.32 -11.89
CA LYS A 442 -1.59 10.16 -13.10
C LYS A 442 -0.19 10.35 -13.72
N PRO A 443 0.82 10.88 -13.00
CA PRO A 443 2.17 11.01 -13.57
C PRO A 443 2.78 9.65 -13.93
N ALA A 444 2.48 8.59 -13.19
CA ALA A 444 2.91 7.24 -13.54
C ALA A 444 2.31 6.76 -14.89
N ILE A 445 1.03 7.04 -15.15
CA ILE A 445 0.37 6.70 -16.41
C ILE A 445 1.03 7.44 -17.59
N GLU A 446 1.35 8.72 -17.44
CA GLU A 446 2.02 9.50 -18.48
C GLU A 446 3.37 8.88 -18.87
N ILE A 447 4.21 8.57 -17.87
CA ILE A 447 5.51 7.95 -18.08
C ILE A 447 5.36 6.54 -18.71
N LEU A 448 4.50 5.70 -18.14
CA LEU A 448 4.33 4.32 -18.59
C LEU A 448 3.69 4.22 -19.97
N THR A 449 2.82 5.16 -20.34
CA THR A 449 2.24 5.25 -21.69
C THR A 449 3.35 5.49 -22.70
N LYS A 450 4.19 6.51 -22.49
CA LYS A 450 5.34 6.79 -23.36
C LYS A 450 6.29 5.60 -23.45
N LEU A 451 6.68 5.03 -22.32
CA LEU A 451 7.59 3.87 -22.29
C LEU A 451 7.05 2.68 -23.08
N PHE A 452 5.75 2.37 -22.94
CA PHE A 452 5.14 1.23 -23.62
C PHE A 452 4.88 1.48 -25.10
N GLU A 453 4.57 2.72 -25.51
CA GLU A 453 4.43 3.09 -26.92
C GLU A 453 5.76 3.06 -27.67
N GLU A 454 6.85 3.49 -27.03
CA GLU A 454 8.19 3.47 -27.60
C GLU A 454 8.84 2.08 -27.55
N ASN A 455 8.40 1.19 -26.64
CA ASN A 455 8.98 -0.13 -26.41
C ASN A 455 7.86 -1.18 -26.19
N PRO A 456 7.04 -1.50 -27.22
CA PRO A 456 5.86 -2.37 -27.07
C PRO A 456 6.20 -3.81 -26.70
N ASP A 457 7.41 -4.28 -27.03
CA ASP A 457 7.95 -5.60 -26.69
C ASP A 457 8.28 -5.74 -25.20
N VAL A 458 8.51 -4.63 -24.50
CA VAL A 458 8.80 -4.60 -23.06
C VAL A 458 7.50 -4.62 -22.25
N THR A 459 6.84 -5.78 -22.27
CA THR A 459 5.48 -5.97 -21.73
C THR A 459 5.28 -5.58 -20.26
N ARG A 460 6.34 -5.55 -19.44
CA ARG A 460 6.27 -5.10 -18.03
C ARG A 460 5.89 -3.62 -17.89
N TYR A 461 6.18 -2.79 -18.90
CA TYR A 461 5.71 -1.39 -18.95
C TYR A 461 4.20 -1.35 -19.13
N GLY A 462 3.69 -2.08 -20.13
CA GLY A 462 2.26 -2.23 -20.38
C GLY A 462 1.52 -2.84 -19.19
N MET A 463 2.04 -3.89 -18.57
CA MET A 463 1.40 -4.52 -17.39
C MET A 463 1.31 -3.55 -16.20
N ARG A 464 2.35 -2.73 -15.99
CA ARG A 464 2.33 -1.71 -14.93
C ARG A 464 1.33 -0.59 -15.26
N LEU A 465 1.26 -0.17 -16.52
CA LEU A 465 0.26 0.80 -17.00
C LEU A 465 -1.17 0.27 -16.80
N ALA A 466 -1.42 -0.98 -17.19
CA ALA A 466 -2.72 -1.63 -17.01
C ALA A 466 -3.10 -1.74 -15.52
N THR A 467 -2.12 -1.94 -14.63
CA THR A 467 -2.34 -1.92 -13.17
C THR A 467 -2.80 -0.55 -12.66
N CYS A 468 -2.24 0.55 -13.19
CA CYS A 468 -2.72 1.90 -12.88
C CYS A 468 -4.18 2.09 -13.31
N TYR A 469 -4.51 1.73 -14.55
CA TYR A 469 -5.89 1.82 -15.04
C TYR A 469 -6.86 0.95 -14.23
N GLN A 470 -6.48 -0.28 -13.88
CA GLN A 470 -7.28 -1.14 -13.02
C GLN A 470 -7.54 -0.48 -11.65
N THR A 471 -6.52 0.11 -11.03
CA THR A 471 -6.62 0.78 -9.72
C THR A 471 -7.54 2.00 -9.76
N LEU A 472 -7.54 2.74 -10.86
CA LEU A 472 -8.42 3.88 -11.09
C LEU A 472 -9.81 3.48 -11.62
N ASN A 473 -10.10 2.19 -11.77
CA ASN A 473 -11.32 1.66 -12.40
C ASN A 473 -11.55 2.16 -13.84
N MET A 474 -10.47 2.46 -14.57
CA MET A 474 -10.46 2.80 -15.99
C MET A 474 -10.43 1.49 -16.81
N ILE A 475 -11.58 0.82 -16.84
CA ILE A 475 -11.69 -0.57 -17.31
C ILE A 475 -11.39 -0.70 -18.82
N THR A 476 -11.87 0.26 -19.62
CA THR A 476 -11.71 0.23 -21.08
C THR A 476 -10.23 0.35 -21.45
N GLU A 477 -9.56 1.36 -20.89
CA GLU A 477 -8.15 1.66 -21.09
C GLU A 477 -7.26 0.51 -20.61
N CYS A 478 -7.61 -0.10 -19.47
CA CYS A 478 -6.94 -1.31 -18.98
C CYS A 478 -7.00 -2.45 -20.01
N ARG A 479 -8.19 -2.74 -20.55
CA ARG A 479 -8.36 -3.81 -21.57
C ARG A 479 -7.68 -3.48 -22.90
N GLU A 480 -7.64 -2.22 -23.30
CA GLU A 480 -6.89 -1.78 -24.49
C GLU A 480 -5.40 -2.08 -24.35
N VAL A 481 -4.80 -1.76 -23.20
CA VAL A 481 -3.39 -2.10 -22.92
C VAL A 481 -3.18 -3.61 -22.93
N LEU A 482 -4.06 -4.39 -22.29
CA LEU A 482 -4.00 -5.85 -22.34
C LEU A 482 -4.10 -6.40 -23.77
N SER A 483 -4.95 -5.82 -24.61
CA SER A 483 -5.08 -6.19 -26.02
C SER A 483 -3.81 -5.88 -26.80
N LYS A 484 -3.15 -4.75 -26.55
CA LYS A 484 -1.86 -4.41 -27.16
C LYS A 484 -0.76 -5.41 -26.75
N ILE A 485 -0.66 -5.74 -25.46
CA ILE A 485 0.28 -6.76 -24.96
C ILE A 485 0.01 -8.12 -25.61
N LYS A 486 -1.26 -8.51 -25.75
CA LYS A 486 -1.65 -9.76 -26.42
C LYS A 486 -1.24 -9.78 -27.89
N ALA A 487 -1.44 -8.66 -28.59
CA ALA A 487 -1.07 -8.54 -30.01
C ALA A 487 0.44 -8.71 -30.20
N GLU A 488 1.25 -8.16 -29.30
CA GLU A 488 2.71 -8.27 -29.32
C GLU A 488 3.20 -9.69 -28.97
N THR A 489 2.63 -10.29 -27.92
CA THR A 489 3.10 -11.59 -27.40
C THR A 489 2.47 -12.80 -28.06
N GLY A 490 1.36 -12.62 -28.78
CA GLY A 490 0.55 -13.68 -29.39
C GLY A 490 -0.23 -14.57 -28.41
N LYS A 491 -0.14 -14.34 -27.10
CA LYS A 491 -0.80 -15.17 -26.07
C LYS A 491 -1.19 -14.39 -24.83
N ASP A 492 -2.19 -14.87 -24.10
CA ASP A 492 -2.51 -14.34 -22.78
C ASP A 492 -1.51 -14.86 -21.75
N SER A 493 -0.83 -13.96 -21.03
CA SER A 493 -0.03 -14.34 -19.87
C SER A 493 -0.91 -14.58 -18.64
N LEU A 494 -0.38 -15.31 -17.65
CA LEU A 494 -1.06 -15.52 -16.36
C LEU A 494 -1.48 -14.20 -15.71
N SER A 495 -0.59 -13.20 -15.71
CA SER A 495 -0.85 -11.88 -15.14
C SER A 495 -1.99 -11.15 -15.84
N MET A 496 -2.14 -11.32 -17.16
CA MET A 496 -3.25 -10.75 -17.93
C MET A 496 -4.58 -11.42 -17.57
N LEU A 497 -4.59 -12.75 -17.40
CA LEU A 497 -5.79 -13.49 -16.99
C LEU A 497 -6.24 -13.09 -15.58
N VAL A 498 -5.28 -12.94 -14.64
CA VAL A 498 -5.57 -12.44 -13.29
C VAL A 498 -6.15 -11.03 -13.35
N MET A 499 -5.58 -10.16 -14.19
CA MET A 499 -6.07 -8.80 -14.39
C MET A 499 -7.50 -8.77 -14.94
N GLU A 500 -7.81 -9.55 -15.97
CA GLU A 500 -9.18 -9.64 -16.50
C GLU A 500 -10.17 -10.17 -15.44
N GLY A 501 -9.78 -11.18 -14.65
CA GLY A 501 -10.58 -11.63 -13.52
C GLY A 501 -10.86 -10.51 -12.50
N ASN A 502 -9.87 -9.67 -12.20
CA ASN A 502 -10.05 -8.51 -11.32
C ASN A 502 -10.95 -7.44 -11.94
N LEU A 503 -10.84 -7.18 -13.25
CA LEU A 503 -11.74 -6.26 -13.96
C LEU A 503 -13.19 -6.76 -13.89
N LEU A 504 -13.43 -8.05 -14.08
CA LEU A 504 -14.77 -8.65 -13.91
C LEU A 504 -15.29 -8.50 -12.47
N MET A 505 -14.42 -8.55 -11.46
CA MET A 505 -14.79 -8.27 -10.07
C MET A 505 -15.22 -6.80 -9.89
N ILE A 506 -14.49 -5.85 -10.48
CA ILE A 506 -14.84 -4.41 -10.49
C ILE A 506 -16.18 -4.19 -11.20
N GLU A 507 -16.44 -4.90 -12.31
CA GLU A 507 -17.71 -4.87 -13.05
C GLU A 507 -18.88 -5.55 -12.32
N ASN A 508 -18.66 -6.05 -11.10
CA ASN A 508 -19.61 -6.83 -10.30
C ASN A 508 -20.13 -8.08 -11.05
N LYS A 509 -19.21 -8.80 -11.71
CA LYS A 509 -19.43 -10.10 -12.36
C LYS A 509 -18.62 -11.21 -11.66
N PRO A 510 -18.82 -11.45 -10.35
CA PRO A 510 -17.97 -12.35 -9.58
C PRO A 510 -18.06 -13.82 -10.00
N LYS A 511 -19.12 -14.24 -10.73
CA LYS A 511 -19.22 -15.60 -11.28
C LYS A 511 -18.28 -15.83 -12.46
N GLU A 512 -18.17 -14.85 -13.35
CA GLU A 512 -17.28 -14.90 -14.51
C GLU A 512 -15.82 -14.82 -14.05
N ALA A 513 -15.53 -13.90 -13.12
CA ALA A 513 -14.21 -13.81 -12.48
C ALA A 513 -13.79 -15.12 -11.81
N LEU A 514 -14.70 -15.73 -11.04
CA LEU A 514 -14.45 -17.01 -10.38
C LEU A 514 -14.09 -18.12 -11.39
N ALA A 515 -14.76 -18.18 -12.53
CA ALA A 515 -14.45 -19.18 -13.56
C ALA A 515 -13.02 -19.03 -14.12
N ILE A 516 -12.54 -17.79 -14.28
CA ILE A 516 -11.15 -17.51 -14.67
C ILE A 516 -10.19 -17.98 -13.57
N PHE A 517 -10.43 -17.61 -12.32
CA PHE A 517 -9.55 -17.97 -11.22
C PHE A 517 -9.52 -19.48 -10.93
N GLU A 518 -10.65 -20.19 -11.04
CA GLU A 518 -10.72 -21.65 -10.92
C GLU A 518 -9.97 -22.35 -12.07
N LYS A 519 -10.02 -21.79 -13.29
CA LYS A 519 -9.22 -22.27 -14.42
C LYS A 519 -7.73 -22.11 -14.13
N ILE A 520 -7.32 -20.94 -13.65
CA ILE A 520 -5.93 -20.66 -13.27
C ILE A 520 -5.46 -21.61 -12.14
N GLU A 521 -6.28 -21.83 -11.10
CA GLU A 521 -5.96 -22.76 -10.01
C GLU A 521 -5.65 -24.17 -10.54
N LYS A 522 -6.42 -24.61 -11.54
CA LYS A 522 -6.27 -25.94 -12.14
C LYS A 522 -5.07 -26.05 -13.07
N GLU A 523 -4.86 -25.07 -13.93
CA GLU A 523 -3.82 -25.10 -14.99
C GLU A 523 -2.45 -24.64 -14.50
N ALA A 524 -2.41 -23.77 -13.48
CA ALA A 524 -1.20 -23.28 -12.85
C ALA A 524 -1.33 -23.28 -11.32
N PRO A 525 -1.30 -24.44 -10.64
CA PRO A 525 -1.52 -24.52 -9.19
C PRO A 525 -0.55 -23.67 -8.34
N ALA A 526 0.64 -23.38 -8.87
CA ALA A 526 1.64 -22.53 -8.24
C ALA A 526 1.36 -21.00 -8.34
N SER A 527 0.30 -20.59 -9.06
CA SER A 527 -0.01 -19.19 -9.39
C SER A 527 -0.53 -18.32 -8.24
N ARG A 528 -0.70 -18.87 -7.03
CA ARG A 528 -1.08 -18.12 -5.80
C ARG A 528 -2.33 -17.24 -5.98
N ILE A 529 -3.41 -17.82 -6.49
CA ILE A 529 -4.68 -17.12 -6.76
C ILE A 529 -5.69 -17.16 -5.59
N ASN A 530 -5.27 -17.59 -4.40
CA ASN A 530 -6.20 -17.85 -3.30
C ASN A 530 -6.84 -16.56 -2.78
N MET A 531 -6.10 -15.45 -2.78
CA MET A 531 -6.63 -14.11 -2.53
C MET A 531 -7.81 -13.78 -3.46
N GLN A 532 -7.66 -14.03 -4.77
CA GLN A 532 -8.66 -13.73 -5.79
C GLN A 532 -9.88 -14.63 -5.62
N LEU A 533 -9.68 -15.94 -5.46
CA LEU A 533 -10.74 -16.89 -5.14
C LEU A 533 -11.52 -16.50 -3.88
N GLY A 534 -10.81 -16.15 -2.80
CA GLY A 534 -11.40 -15.73 -1.54
C GLY A 534 -12.32 -14.52 -1.72
N ARG A 535 -11.84 -13.49 -2.43
CA ARG A 535 -12.65 -12.31 -2.77
C ARG A 535 -13.86 -12.65 -3.64
N SER A 536 -13.71 -13.50 -4.66
CA SER A 536 -14.84 -13.93 -5.50
C SER A 536 -15.88 -14.71 -4.71
N TYR A 537 -15.47 -15.65 -3.86
CA TYR A 537 -16.37 -16.39 -2.99
C TYR A 537 -17.07 -15.49 -1.97
N MET A 538 -16.37 -14.50 -1.42
CA MET A 538 -16.92 -13.52 -0.50
C MET A 538 -18.04 -12.69 -1.16
N LEU A 539 -17.83 -12.17 -2.37
CA LEU A 539 -18.87 -11.45 -3.13
C LEU A 539 -20.06 -12.35 -3.48
N LEU A 540 -19.83 -13.63 -3.74
CA LEU A 540 -20.87 -14.64 -3.97
C LEU A 540 -21.53 -15.15 -2.69
N LYS A 541 -21.14 -14.63 -1.51
CA LYS A 541 -21.60 -15.07 -0.19
C LYS A 541 -21.38 -16.56 0.09
N ARG A 542 -20.38 -17.16 -0.57
CA ARG A 542 -19.94 -18.55 -0.37
C ARG A 542 -18.91 -18.59 0.75
N TRP A 543 -19.32 -18.23 1.97
CA TRP A 543 -18.43 -17.94 3.09
C TRP A 543 -17.47 -19.08 3.45
N ALA A 544 -17.92 -20.33 3.46
CA ALA A 544 -17.06 -21.48 3.76
C ALA A 544 -15.92 -21.65 2.73
N LYS A 545 -16.19 -21.39 1.44
CA LYS A 545 -15.15 -21.44 0.41
C LYS A 545 -14.20 -20.23 0.49
N ALA A 546 -14.74 -19.06 0.81
CA ALA A 546 -13.93 -17.85 1.02
C ALA A 546 -12.95 -18.04 2.19
N GLU A 547 -13.42 -18.58 3.31
CA GLU A 547 -12.58 -18.86 4.48
C GLU A 547 -11.45 -19.84 4.12
N LYS A 548 -11.77 -20.95 3.44
CA LYS A 548 -10.76 -21.91 3.00
C LYS A 548 -9.70 -21.26 2.11
N ALA A 549 -10.12 -20.41 1.18
CA ALA A 549 -9.21 -19.72 0.28
C ALA A 549 -8.30 -18.74 1.03
N PHE A 550 -8.84 -17.90 1.94
CA PHE A 550 -8.01 -16.98 2.71
C PHE A 550 -7.08 -17.70 3.70
N ARG A 551 -7.49 -18.82 4.30
CA ARG A 551 -6.58 -19.63 5.13
C ARG A 551 -5.43 -20.22 4.31
N LYS A 552 -5.71 -20.74 3.11
CA LYS A 552 -4.68 -21.23 2.18
C LYS A 552 -3.74 -20.10 1.72
N GLU A 553 -4.25 -18.87 1.59
CA GLU A 553 -3.40 -17.70 1.35
C GLU A 553 -2.49 -17.40 2.55
N LEU A 554 -2.98 -17.51 3.78
CA LEU A 554 -2.20 -17.27 5.00
C LEU A 554 -1.21 -18.40 5.33
N GLU A 555 -1.50 -19.64 4.92
CA GLU A 555 -0.52 -20.74 4.93
C GLU A 555 0.65 -20.44 3.99
N TYR A 556 0.35 -19.76 2.87
CA TYR A 556 1.34 -19.35 1.88
C TYR A 556 2.10 -18.09 2.32
N ASP A 557 1.41 -16.99 2.62
CA ASP A 557 1.97 -15.74 3.13
C ASP A 557 1.34 -15.37 4.49
N PRO A 558 1.97 -15.76 5.60
CA PRO A 558 1.50 -15.45 6.96
C PRO A 558 1.51 -13.95 7.29
N ARG A 559 2.07 -13.09 6.43
CA ARG A 559 2.13 -11.62 6.62
C ARG A 559 1.19 -10.88 5.67
N SER A 560 0.24 -11.58 5.03
CA SER A 560 -0.75 -10.94 4.17
C SER A 560 -1.85 -10.25 4.98
N ALA A 561 -1.64 -8.96 5.31
CA ALA A 561 -2.64 -8.13 5.99
C ALA A 561 -4.01 -8.14 5.27
N SER A 562 -4.00 -8.17 3.93
CA SER A 562 -5.22 -8.24 3.14
C SER A 562 -5.96 -9.58 3.24
N ALA A 563 -5.23 -10.70 3.45
CA ALA A 563 -5.82 -12.01 3.62
C ALA A 563 -6.45 -12.14 5.00
N PHE A 564 -5.77 -11.65 6.04
CA PHE A 564 -6.33 -11.52 7.38
C PHE A 564 -7.62 -10.71 7.38
N HIS A 565 -7.63 -9.55 6.71
CA HIS A 565 -8.84 -8.73 6.58
C HIS A 565 -9.98 -9.48 5.84
N GLY A 566 -9.68 -10.16 4.73
CA GLY A 566 -10.67 -10.95 3.99
C GLY A 566 -11.23 -12.14 4.79
N LEU A 567 -10.38 -12.82 5.56
CA LEU A 567 -10.75 -13.89 6.48
C LEU A 567 -11.63 -13.35 7.61
N GLY A 568 -11.23 -12.24 8.23
CA GLY A 568 -12.00 -11.56 9.27
C GLY A 568 -13.40 -11.17 8.80
N ILE A 569 -13.53 -10.56 7.61
CA ILE A 569 -14.86 -10.26 7.03
C ILE A 569 -15.67 -11.55 6.86
N THR A 570 -15.04 -12.60 6.36
CA THR A 570 -15.72 -13.88 6.14
C THR A 570 -16.25 -14.47 7.44
N LEU A 571 -15.45 -14.46 8.52
CA LEU A 571 -15.82 -14.95 9.85
C LEU A 571 -16.91 -14.09 10.50
N LEU A 572 -16.77 -12.76 10.40
CA LEU A 572 -17.75 -11.79 10.87
C LEU A 572 -19.12 -12.01 10.24
N ARG A 573 -19.18 -12.24 8.92
CA ARG A 573 -20.44 -12.55 8.20
C ARG A 573 -21.00 -13.94 8.51
N ARG A 574 -20.19 -14.84 9.09
CA ARG A 574 -20.64 -16.13 9.64
C ARG A 574 -21.07 -16.06 11.11
N GLY A 575 -20.99 -14.89 11.74
CA GLY A 575 -21.35 -14.70 13.16
C GLY A 575 -20.27 -15.17 14.14
N LYS A 576 -19.04 -15.39 13.68
CA LYS A 576 -17.88 -15.76 14.52
C LYS A 576 -17.11 -14.49 14.88
N TYR A 577 -17.58 -13.77 15.88
CA TYR A 577 -17.12 -12.41 16.16
C TYR A 577 -15.72 -12.37 16.81
N GLU A 578 -15.43 -13.27 17.76
CA GLU A 578 -14.10 -13.34 18.37
C GLU A 578 -13.02 -13.71 17.34
N ASP A 579 -13.24 -14.79 16.57
CA ASP A 579 -12.32 -15.22 15.52
C ASP A 579 -12.07 -14.08 14.50
N ALA A 580 -13.12 -13.33 14.14
CA ALA A 580 -13.00 -12.20 13.22
C ALA A 580 -12.15 -11.06 13.78
N LEU A 581 -12.38 -10.70 15.05
CA LEU A 581 -11.62 -9.67 15.75
C LEU A 581 -10.13 -10.01 15.76
N GLU A 582 -9.76 -11.24 16.09
CA GLU A 582 -8.38 -11.72 16.06
C GLU A 582 -7.73 -11.50 14.69
N GLN A 583 -8.41 -11.87 13.60
CA GLN A 583 -7.85 -11.68 12.27
C GLN A 583 -7.73 -10.19 11.90
N PHE A 584 -8.66 -9.33 12.33
CA PHE A 584 -8.50 -7.90 12.10
C PHE A 584 -7.37 -7.28 12.92
N LEU A 585 -7.12 -7.77 14.14
CA LEU A 585 -5.97 -7.36 14.95
C LEU A 585 -4.66 -7.79 14.30
N ASN A 586 -4.58 -9.02 13.77
CA ASN A 586 -3.43 -9.47 12.98
C ASN A 586 -3.21 -8.60 11.73
N CYS A 587 -4.29 -8.18 11.06
CA CYS A 587 -4.23 -7.25 9.93
C CYS A 587 -3.62 -5.89 10.33
N VAL A 588 -4.12 -5.25 11.38
CA VAL A 588 -3.61 -3.92 11.80
C VAL A 588 -2.25 -4.00 12.50
N GLY A 589 -1.88 -5.14 13.07
CA GLY A 589 -0.53 -5.40 13.57
C GLY A 589 0.52 -5.44 12.46
N LEU A 590 0.13 -5.85 11.25
CA LEU A 590 1.00 -5.81 10.05
C LEU A 590 0.94 -4.46 9.33
N MET A 591 -0.25 -3.85 9.25
CA MET A 591 -0.47 -2.57 8.61
C MET A 591 -1.42 -1.71 9.45
N TYR A 592 -0.86 -0.88 10.33
CA TYR A 592 -1.64 -0.05 11.25
C TYR A 592 -2.60 0.90 10.53
N HIS A 593 -2.13 1.54 9.45
CA HIS A 593 -2.92 2.46 8.65
C HIS A 593 -3.84 1.74 7.65
N TYR A 594 -4.78 0.93 8.18
CA TYR A 594 -5.78 0.17 7.44
C TYR A 594 -7.20 0.53 7.94
N PRO A 595 -7.77 1.68 7.53
CA PRO A 595 -8.98 2.24 8.15
C PRO A 595 -10.18 1.28 8.16
N VAL A 596 -10.36 0.52 7.07
CA VAL A 596 -11.47 -0.43 6.96
C VAL A 596 -11.32 -1.67 7.86
N ALA A 597 -10.10 -2.02 8.27
CA ALA A 597 -9.87 -3.07 9.25
C ALA A 597 -10.28 -2.57 10.64
N HIS A 598 -9.91 -1.33 11.01
CA HIS A 598 -10.40 -0.67 12.24
C HIS A 598 -11.93 -0.55 12.27
N TYR A 599 -12.57 -0.23 11.14
CA TYR A 599 -14.02 -0.28 11.01
C TYR A 599 -14.58 -1.67 11.36
N HIS A 600 -13.97 -2.76 10.86
CA HIS A 600 -14.44 -4.11 11.14
C HIS A 600 -14.05 -4.64 12.53
N ILE A 601 -12.99 -4.13 13.16
CA ILE A 601 -12.71 -4.29 14.60
C ILE A 601 -13.88 -3.72 15.39
N GLY A 602 -14.27 -2.47 15.11
CA GLY A 602 -15.43 -1.83 15.73
C GLY A 602 -16.73 -2.60 15.53
N GLU A 603 -16.98 -3.10 14.30
CA GLU A 603 -18.15 -3.92 13.99
C GLU A 603 -18.16 -5.23 14.78
N SER A 604 -17.02 -5.91 14.91
CA SER A 604 -16.90 -7.17 15.65
C SER A 604 -17.12 -6.96 17.16
N LEU A 605 -16.47 -5.95 17.74
CA LEU A 605 -16.63 -5.57 19.15
C LEU A 605 -18.08 -5.18 19.48
N TYR A 606 -18.77 -4.49 18.57
CA TYR A 606 -20.18 -4.15 18.75
C TYR A 606 -21.05 -5.41 18.92
N TYR A 607 -20.86 -6.42 18.05
CA TYR A 607 -21.61 -7.67 18.14
C TYR A 607 -21.24 -8.50 19.37
N MET A 608 -20.02 -8.34 19.88
CA MET A 608 -19.58 -8.88 21.18
C MET A 608 -20.06 -8.05 22.38
N LYS A 609 -20.80 -6.95 22.15
CA LYS A 609 -21.30 -6.02 23.18
C LYS A 609 -20.22 -5.25 23.95
N MET A 610 -19.01 -5.18 23.41
CA MET A 610 -17.90 -4.36 23.91
C MET A 610 -18.02 -2.94 23.34
N TYR A 611 -19.03 -2.20 23.83
CA TYR A 611 -19.46 -0.96 23.20
C TYR A 611 -18.45 0.18 23.32
N GLN A 612 -17.67 0.22 24.40
CA GLN A 612 -16.67 1.27 24.63
C GLN A 612 -15.51 1.10 23.65
N GLU A 613 -14.93 -0.09 23.59
CA GLU A 613 -13.84 -0.48 22.70
C GLU A 613 -14.27 -0.41 21.23
N SER A 614 -15.53 -0.75 20.95
CA SER A 614 -16.13 -0.59 19.62
C SER A 614 -16.14 0.87 19.18
N ALA A 615 -16.54 1.80 20.06
CA ALA A 615 -16.49 3.23 19.77
C ALA A 615 -15.05 3.69 19.49
N GLU A 616 -14.09 3.31 20.34
CA GLU A 616 -12.68 3.66 20.15
C GLU A 616 -12.13 3.19 18.80
N ALA A 617 -12.44 1.97 18.38
CA ALA A 617 -12.04 1.45 17.08
C ALA A 617 -12.65 2.24 15.90
N PHE A 618 -13.92 2.65 16.00
CA PHE A 618 -14.55 3.51 14.99
C PHE A 618 -13.95 4.91 14.96
N GLU A 619 -13.56 5.47 16.11
CA GLU A 619 -12.85 6.75 16.17
C GLU A 619 -11.47 6.65 15.50
N VAL A 620 -10.71 5.59 15.77
CA VAL A 620 -9.43 5.33 15.08
C VAL A 620 -9.64 5.23 13.57
N CYS A 621 -10.66 4.49 13.13
CA CYS A 621 -11.05 4.42 11.73
C CYS A 621 -11.31 5.81 11.13
N LEU A 622 -12.04 6.69 11.82
CA LEU A 622 -12.39 8.03 11.32
C LEU A 622 -11.24 9.03 11.38
N LYS A 623 -10.33 8.89 12.35
CA LYS A 623 -9.07 9.67 12.37
C LYS A 623 -8.24 9.39 11.13
N MET A 624 -8.22 8.14 10.65
CA MET A 624 -7.49 7.77 9.44
C MET A 624 -8.28 8.08 8.15
N ALA A 625 -9.61 7.89 8.16
CA ALA A 625 -10.47 8.08 7.01
C ALA A 625 -11.81 8.73 7.41
N PRO A 626 -11.86 10.08 7.50
CA PRO A 626 -13.04 10.81 8.00
C PRO A 626 -14.34 10.60 7.20
N GLY A 627 -14.22 10.16 5.94
CA GLY A 627 -15.33 9.94 5.00
C GLY A 627 -16.08 8.60 5.16
N ILE A 628 -15.71 7.75 6.12
CA ILE A 628 -16.40 6.47 6.36
C ILE A 628 -17.66 6.72 7.19
N ASN A 629 -18.71 7.27 6.57
CA ASN A 629 -19.99 7.61 7.25
C ASN A 629 -20.63 6.41 7.96
N LYS A 630 -20.36 5.18 7.54
CA LYS A 630 -20.82 3.98 8.26
C LYS A 630 -20.22 3.88 9.67
N ALA A 631 -18.96 4.25 9.86
CA ALA A 631 -18.33 4.30 11.19
C ALA A 631 -19.01 5.36 12.07
N ARG A 632 -19.29 6.55 11.52
CA ARG A 632 -20.03 7.61 12.23
C ARG A 632 -21.44 7.17 12.61
N ALA A 633 -22.13 6.44 11.75
CA ALA A 633 -23.46 5.89 12.04
C ALA A 633 -23.40 4.87 13.20
N TRP A 634 -22.36 4.03 13.24
CA TRP A 634 -22.12 3.14 14.39
C TRP A 634 -21.85 3.91 15.67
N LEU A 635 -20.97 4.92 15.65
CA LEU A 635 -20.69 5.76 16.81
C LEU A 635 -21.93 6.45 17.34
N ASN A 636 -22.73 7.04 16.44
CA ASN A 636 -24.02 7.65 16.81
C ASN A 636 -24.93 6.65 17.53
N LYS A 637 -25.07 5.45 16.97
CA LYS A 637 -25.87 4.38 17.56
C LYS A 637 -25.32 3.96 18.93
N ILE A 638 -24.02 3.73 19.03
CA ILE A 638 -23.34 3.30 20.27
C ILE A 638 -23.53 4.34 21.37
N TYR A 639 -23.25 5.62 21.09
CA TYR A 639 -23.39 6.69 22.07
C TYR A 639 -24.85 6.96 22.46
N THR A 640 -25.81 6.82 21.53
CA THR A 640 -27.24 7.02 21.82
C THR A 640 -27.83 5.87 22.62
N GLU A 641 -27.59 4.64 22.18
CA GLU A 641 -28.29 3.47 22.69
C GLU A 641 -27.57 2.80 23.86
N HIS A 642 -26.23 2.76 23.86
CA HIS A 642 -25.45 1.90 24.76
C HIS A 642 -24.64 2.71 25.78
N LEU A 643 -23.78 3.63 25.33
CA LEU A 643 -22.91 4.43 26.21
C LEU A 643 -23.62 5.67 26.81
N LYS A 644 -24.81 6.01 26.32
CA LYS A 644 -25.65 7.13 26.80
C LYS A 644 -24.90 8.47 26.86
N ASN A 645 -24.11 8.77 25.81
CA ASN A 645 -23.39 10.03 25.66
C ASN A 645 -24.04 10.91 24.56
N PRO A 646 -25.04 11.73 24.90
CA PRO A 646 -25.80 12.50 23.91
C PRO A 646 -24.97 13.60 23.23
N GLU A 647 -23.91 14.11 23.86
CA GLU A 647 -23.04 15.12 23.27
C GLU A 647 -22.25 14.55 22.10
N GLN A 648 -21.58 13.41 22.31
CA GLN A 648 -20.84 12.72 21.25
C GLN A 648 -21.77 12.22 20.14
N ALA A 649 -22.95 11.68 20.50
CA ALA A 649 -23.96 11.29 19.52
C ALA A 649 -24.40 12.49 18.64
N LYS A 650 -24.62 13.66 19.25
CA LYS A 650 -24.97 14.89 18.53
C LYS A 650 -23.83 15.39 17.66
N ALA A 651 -22.58 15.32 18.13
CA ALA A 651 -21.39 15.69 17.36
C ALA A 651 -21.31 14.86 16.07
N HIS A 652 -21.38 13.53 16.16
CA HIS A 652 -21.35 12.68 14.97
C HIS A 652 -22.61 12.80 14.11
N THR A 653 -23.78 13.12 14.68
CA THR A 653 -24.98 13.44 13.89
C THR A 653 -24.72 14.66 13.02
N LYS A 654 -24.16 15.72 13.60
CA LYS A 654 -23.84 16.95 12.90
C LYS A 654 -22.81 16.68 11.81
N GLU A 655 -21.71 15.99 12.12
CA GLU A 655 -20.71 15.63 11.12
C GLU A 655 -21.27 14.73 10.00
N LEU A 656 -22.20 13.82 10.32
CA LEU A 656 -22.90 13.04 9.30
C LEU A 656 -23.68 13.94 8.36
N GLN A 657 -24.38 14.96 8.88
CA GLN A 657 -25.11 15.95 8.08
C GLN A 657 -24.18 16.83 7.25
N ASP A 658 -23.10 17.33 7.85
CA ASP A 658 -22.09 18.18 7.19
C ASP A 658 -21.39 17.42 6.05
N ASN A 659 -21.29 16.09 6.14
CA ASN A 659 -20.71 15.22 5.10
C ASN A 659 -21.69 14.80 3.99
N LEU A 660 -22.96 15.21 4.05
CA LEU A 660 -23.92 14.91 2.98
C LEU A 660 -23.70 15.85 1.78
N LYS A 661 -23.65 15.27 0.58
CA LYS A 661 -23.53 15.98 -0.70
C LYS A 661 -24.85 16.59 -1.17
N GLY A 662 -25.97 16.21 -0.56
CA GLY A 662 -27.29 16.73 -0.89
C GLY A 662 -28.42 15.73 -0.63
N THR A 663 -29.60 16.03 -1.16
CA THR A 663 -30.83 15.24 -0.98
C THR A 663 -31.34 14.73 -2.33
N ILE A 664 -31.64 13.44 -2.43
CA ILE A 664 -32.21 12.81 -3.61
C ILE A 664 -33.58 12.23 -3.25
N THR A 665 -34.60 12.59 -4.02
CA THR A 665 -35.93 11.99 -3.86
C THR A 665 -36.03 10.76 -4.73
N ILE A 666 -36.49 9.64 -4.18
CA ILE A 666 -36.65 8.38 -4.89
C ILE A 666 -38.11 7.96 -4.89
N VAL A 667 -38.65 7.67 -6.07
CA VAL A 667 -39.89 6.89 -6.18
C VAL A 667 -39.51 5.43 -6.39
N SER A 668 -39.96 4.56 -5.48
CA SER A 668 -39.65 3.14 -5.52
C SER A 668 -40.89 2.28 -5.29
N GLY A 669 -40.74 0.98 -5.50
CA GLY A 669 -41.81 0.00 -5.36
C GLY A 669 -41.46 -1.31 -6.06
N LEU A 670 -42.34 -2.29 -5.92
CA LEU A 670 -42.29 -3.48 -6.76
C LEU A 670 -42.60 -3.12 -8.22
N PRO A 671 -42.17 -3.94 -9.20
CA PRO A 671 -42.68 -3.82 -10.57
C PRO A 671 -44.21 -3.73 -10.57
N ARG A 672 -44.78 -2.83 -11.39
CA ARG A 672 -46.25 -2.62 -11.54
C ARG A 672 -46.98 -2.11 -10.28
N SER A 673 -46.27 -1.59 -9.26
CA SER A 673 -46.89 -1.04 -8.04
C SER A 673 -47.44 0.39 -8.17
N GLY A 674 -47.29 1.03 -9.34
CA GLY A 674 -47.77 2.40 -9.58
C GLY A 674 -46.70 3.49 -9.51
N THR A 675 -45.41 3.13 -9.50
CA THR A 675 -44.30 4.10 -9.49
C THR A 675 -44.36 5.11 -10.64
N SER A 676 -44.78 4.72 -11.85
CA SER A 676 -44.89 5.67 -12.97
C SER A 676 -45.99 6.70 -12.75
N LEU A 677 -47.11 6.32 -12.11
CA LEU A 677 -48.17 7.26 -11.73
C LEU A 677 -47.64 8.30 -10.75
N MET A 678 -46.88 7.86 -9.74
CA MET A 678 -46.26 8.77 -8.77
C MET A 678 -45.26 9.73 -9.42
N MET A 679 -44.44 9.25 -10.37
CA MET A 679 -43.52 10.13 -11.12
C MET A 679 -44.28 11.22 -11.91
N GLN A 680 -45.36 10.86 -12.60
CA GLN A 680 -46.22 11.81 -13.32
C GLN A 680 -46.85 12.84 -12.38
N MET A 681 -47.33 12.38 -11.22
CA MET A 681 -47.86 13.27 -10.19
C MET A 681 -46.80 14.26 -9.75
N LEU A 682 -45.62 13.81 -9.33
CA LEU A 682 -44.55 14.69 -8.85
C LEU A 682 -44.11 15.70 -9.91
N GLU A 683 -43.99 15.28 -11.18
CA GLU A 683 -43.70 16.20 -12.30
C GLU A 683 -44.77 17.30 -12.41
N LYS A 684 -46.06 16.93 -12.37
CA LYS A 684 -47.17 17.89 -12.39
C LYS A 684 -47.26 18.74 -11.13
N GLY A 685 -46.80 18.22 -10.00
CA GLY A 685 -46.70 18.93 -8.72
C GLY A 685 -45.53 19.90 -8.63
N GLY A 686 -44.73 20.05 -9.70
CA GLY A 686 -43.62 21.00 -9.78
C GLY A 686 -42.26 20.43 -9.38
N GLN A 687 -42.10 19.11 -9.28
CA GLN A 687 -40.79 18.49 -9.06
C GLN A 687 -40.05 18.25 -10.37
N GLU A 688 -38.73 18.45 -10.35
CA GLU A 688 -37.87 18.08 -11.47
C GLU A 688 -37.60 16.57 -11.47
N ILE A 689 -37.81 15.93 -12.61
CA ILE A 689 -37.65 14.48 -12.76
C ILE A 689 -36.33 14.12 -13.45
N PHE A 690 -35.60 13.18 -12.87
CA PHE A 690 -34.40 12.59 -13.45
C PHE A 690 -34.77 11.41 -14.37
N THR A 691 -34.87 11.66 -15.67
CA THR A 691 -35.28 10.70 -16.72
C THR A 691 -34.57 11.03 -18.04
N ASP A 692 -34.22 10.00 -18.84
CA ASP A 692 -33.59 10.18 -20.16
C ASP A 692 -34.61 10.17 -21.32
N LYS A 693 -35.89 9.87 -21.03
CA LYS A 693 -37.00 9.82 -21.99
C LYS A 693 -36.77 8.87 -23.18
N LEU A 694 -35.85 7.90 -23.07
CA LEU A 694 -35.56 6.96 -24.15
C LEU A 694 -36.70 5.98 -24.41
N ARG A 695 -37.44 5.60 -23.35
CA ARG A 695 -38.57 4.67 -23.46
C ARG A 695 -39.90 5.42 -23.58
N THR A 696 -40.54 5.27 -24.74
CA THR A 696 -41.83 5.91 -25.05
C THR A 696 -43.03 5.10 -24.56
N ALA A 697 -44.22 5.71 -24.61
CA ALA A 697 -45.46 5.07 -24.19
C ALA A 697 -45.80 3.82 -25.00
N ASP A 698 -46.40 2.83 -24.34
CA ASP A 698 -46.86 1.58 -24.96
C ASP A 698 -48.21 1.16 -24.37
N GLU A 699 -48.80 0.06 -24.88
CA GLU A 699 -50.09 -0.46 -24.41
C GLU A 699 -50.09 -0.85 -22.92
N ASN A 700 -48.92 -1.09 -22.32
CA ASN A 700 -48.77 -1.47 -20.92
C ASN A 700 -48.57 -0.28 -19.98
N ASN A 701 -48.20 0.87 -20.53
CA ASN A 701 -48.09 2.16 -19.85
C ASN A 701 -48.36 3.32 -20.84
N PRO A 702 -49.65 3.64 -21.08
CA PRO A 702 -50.04 4.60 -22.13
C PRO A 702 -49.57 6.04 -21.90
N LYS A 703 -49.15 6.37 -20.67
CA LYS A 703 -48.65 7.70 -20.30
C LYS A 703 -47.12 7.79 -20.24
N GLY A 704 -46.39 6.81 -20.79
CA GLY A 704 -44.94 6.85 -20.92
C GLY A 704 -44.17 6.48 -19.64
N TYR A 705 -42.86 6.32 -19.79
CA TYR A 705 -41.96 5.83 -18.75
C TYR A 705 -41.03 6.94 -18.24
N TYR A 706 -40.58 6.78 -16.99
CA TYR A 706 -39.72 7.72 -16.27
C TYR A 706 -38.44 7.01 -15.78
N GLU A 707 -38.01 6.00 -16.51
CA GLU A 707 -36.74 5.33 -16.22
C GLU A 707 -35.58 6.18 -16.74
N HIS A 708 -34.42 6.00 -16.11
CA HIS A 708 -33.15 6.45 -16.65
C HIS A 708 -32.21 5.25 -16.71
N GLU A 709 -31.54 5.03 -17.84
CA GLU A 709 -30.62 3.91 -18.06
C GLU A 709 -29.52 3.83 -16.97
N MET A 710 -29.02 4.97 -16.49
CA MET A 710 -28.00 5.02 -15.43
C MET A 710 -28.47 4.41 -14.10
N VAL A 711 -29.77 4.37 -13.83
CA VAL A 711 -30.30 3.73 -12.62
C VAL A 711 -30.03 2.22 -12.64
N LYS A 712 -30.05 1.57 -13.81
CA LYS A 712 -29.76 0.13 -13.92
C LYS A 712 -28.32 -0.19 -13.52
N SER A 713 -27.42 0.79 -13.63
CA SER A 713 -26.03 0.65 -13.24
C SER A 713 -25.77 1.08 -11.79
N LEU A 714 -26.76 1.46 -10.97
CA LEU A 714 -26.55 1.95 -9.59
C LEU A 714 -25.68 1.01 -8.71
N GLY A 715 -25.78 -0.30 -8.90
CA GLY A 715 -24.91 -1.28 -8.23
C GLY A 715 -23.43 -1.24 -8.67
N LYS A 716 -23.12 -0.62 -9.81
CA LYS A 716 -21.80 -0.53 -10.46
C LYS A 716 -21.26 0.91 -10.51
N ASN A 717 -22.08 1.86 -10.97
CA ASN A 717 -21.75 3.27 -11.12
C ASN A 717 -22.68 4.14 -10.27
N LYS A 718 -22.08 4.98 -9.43
CA LYS A 718 -22.76 5.89 -8.49
C LYS A 718 -22.46 7.37 -8.77
N THR A 719 -21.63 7.69 -9.76
CA THR A 719 -21.16 9.06 -10.02
C THR A 719 -22.29 9.99 -10.45
N TRP A 720 -23.26 9.47 -11.21
CA TRP A 720 -24.43 10.21 -11.70
C TRP A 720 -25.36 10.70 -10.57
N LEU A 721 -25.26 10.16 -9.35
CA LEU A 721 -26.10 10.60 -8.23
C LEU A 721 -25.89 12.08 -7.90
N GLY A 722 -24.74 12.66 -8.24
CA GLY A 722 -24.53 14.10 -8.16
C GLY A 722 -25.49 14.90 -9.03
N GLU A 723 -25.78 14.42 -10.24
CA GLU A 723 -26.70 15.06 -11.19
C GLU A 723 -28.17 14.89 -10.80
N ALA A 724 -28.48 13.83 -10.04
CA ALA A 724 -29.80 13.56 -9.49
C ALA A 724 -30.09 14.34 -8.19
N ASN A 725 -29.11 15.09 -7.67
CA ASN A 725 -29.28 15.89 -6.46
C ASN A 725 -30.38 16.94 -6.64
N GLY A 726 -31.30 17.01 -5.67
CA GLY A 726 -32.47 17.88 -5.72
C GLY A 726 -33.60 17.41 -6.65
N LYS A 727 -33.41 16.32 -7.39
CA LYS A 727 -34.39 15.78 -8.36
C LYS A 727 -35.09 14.53 -7.84
N VAL A 728 -36.16 14.13 -8.53
CA VAL A 728 -36.86 12.87 -8.28
C VAL A 728 -36.39 11.82 -9.28
N VAL A 729 -35.85 10.71 -8.77
CA VAL A 729 -35.41 9.56 -9.58
C VAL A 729 -36.26 8.33 -9.30
N LYS A 730 -36.60 7.59 -10.35
CA LYS A 730 -37.29 6.30 -10.21
C LYS A 730 -36.27 5.18 -10.03
N VAL A 731 -36.27 4.53 -8.86
CA VAL A 731 -35.35 3.42 -8.55
C VAL A 731 -36.14 2.19 -8.15
N ILE A 732 -35.87 1.05 -8.78
CA ILE A 732 -36.52 -0.21 -8.41
C ILE A 732 -36.14 -0.63 -6.99
N SER A 733 -37.09 -1.22 -6.26
CA SER A 733 -36.94 -1.61 -4.85
C SER A 733 -35.73 -2.50 -4.55
N HIS A 734 -35.26 -3.29 -5.52
CA HIS A 734 -34.05 -4.11 -5.35
C HIS A 734 -32.75 -3.30 -5.31
N LEU A 735 -32.70 -2.13 -5.95
CA LEU A 735 -31.49 -1.32 -6.05
C LEU A 735 -31.35 -0.28 -4.92
N LEU A 736 -32.36 -0.16 -4.05
CA LEU A 736 -32.29 0.74 -2.89
C LEU A 736 -31.11 0.41 -1.97
N PHE A 737 -30.72 -0.86 -1.89
CA PHE A 737 -29.61 -1.31 -1.05
C PHE A 737 -28.22 -0.89 -1.56
N GLU A 738 -28.14 -0.34 -2.78
CA GLU A 738 -26.90 0.11 -3.41
C GLU A 738 -26.66 1.62 -3.24
N LEU A 739 -27.59 2.33 -2.59
CA LEU A 739 -27.53 3.77 -2.39
C LEU A 739 -26.35 4.15 -1.46
N PRO A 740 -25.45 5.05 -1.86
CA PRO A 740 -24.32 5.49 -1.03
C PRO A 740 -24.76 6.36 0.14
N THR A 741 -24.04 6.28 1.26
CA THR A 741 -24.31 7.05 2.48
C THR A 741 -23.92 8.53 2.42
N GLN A 742 -23.61 9.05 1.22
CA GLN A 742 -23.17 10.43 1.00
C GLN A 742 -24.33 11.37 0.64
N TYR A 743 -25.55 10.84 0.49
CA TYR A 743 -26.75 11.65 0.22
C TYR A 743 -27.85 11.29 1.21
N GLU A 744 -28.72 12.26 1.50
CA GLU A 744 -30.01 12.00 2.13
C GLU A 744 -30.99 11.49 1.07
N TYR A 745 -31.72 10.41 1.37
CA TYR A 745 -32.74 9.87 0.50
C TYR A 745 -34.12 10.04 1.09
N ARG A 746 -35.03 10.65 0.32
CA ARG A 746 -36.46 10.67 0.61
C ARG A 746 -37.17 9.70 -0.33
N ILE A 747 -37.57 8.55 0.19
CA ILE A 747 -38.14 7.47 -0.60
C ILE A 747 -39.68 7.48 -0.48
N LEU A 748 -40.36 7.70 -1.59
CA LEU A 748 -41.79 7.44 -1.75
C LEU A 748 -41.94 5.99 -2.27
N PHE A 749 -42.32 5.08 -1.38
CA PHE A 749 -42.43 3.66 -1.68
C PHE A 749 -43.87 3.26 -1.98
N MET A 750 -44.15 2.94 -3.24
CA MET A 750 -45.47 2.56 -3.73
C MET A 750 -45.83 1.13 -3.31
N GLU A 751 -46.86 1.01 -2.49
CA GLU A 751 -47.47 -0.25 -2.07
C GLU A 751 -48.76 -0.52 -2.85
N ARG A 752 -48.85 -1.72 -3.42
CA ARG A 752 -50.03 -2.21 -4.12
C ARG A 752 -50.27 -3.66 -3.70
N ASN A 753 -51.54 -4.08 -3.68
CA ASN A 753 -51.90 -5.46 -3.39
C ASN A 753 -51.05 -6.43 -4.25
N MET A 754 -50.45 -7.43 -3.61
CA MET A 754 -49.51 -8.36 -4.25
C MET A 754 -50.18 -9.14 -5.39
N ASP A 755 -51.44 -9.53 -5.23
CA ASP A 755 -52.17 -10.30 -6.24
C ASP A 755 -52.44 -9.44 -7.48
N GLU A 756 -52.76 -8.16 -7.29
CA GLU A 756 -52.89 -7.19 -8.39
C GLU A 756 -51.56 -6.97 -9.13
N VAL A 757 -50.45 -6.88 -8.38
CA VAL A 757 -49.10 -6.73 -8.94
C VAL A 757 -48.74 -7.93 -9.80
N LEU A 758 -48.95 -9.15 -9.28
CA LEU A 758 -48.65 -10.39 -9.98
C LEU A 758 -49.55 -10.58 -11.20
N MET A 759 -50.85 -10.27 -11.09
CA MET A 759 -51.79 -10.37 -12.21
C MET A 759 -51.48 -9.34 -13.30
N SER A 760 -51.14 -8.11 -12.92
CA SER A 760 -50.69 -7.08 -13.87
C SER A 760 -49.41 -7.49 -14.59
N GLN A 761 -48.46 -8.11 -13.87
CA GLN A 761 -47.22 -8.62 -14.45
C GLN A 761 -47.47 -9.78 -15.41
N ALA A 762 -48.33 -10.75 -15.05
CA ALA A 762 -48.67 -11.90 -15.89
C ALA A 762 -49.34 -11.46 -17.20
N LYS A 763 -50.33 -10.57 -17.15
CA LYS A 763 -50.98 -10.02 -18.34
C LYS A 763 -50.02 -9.23 -19.24
N MET A 764 -49.08 -8.48 -18.66
CA MET A 764 -48.04 -7.80 -19.44
C MET A 764 -47.14 -8.80 -20.18
N LEU A 765 -46.75 -9.90 -19.52
CA LEU A 765 -45.93 -10.94 -20.15
C LEU A 765 -46.67 -11.60 -21.31
N VAL A 766 -47.98 -11.86 -21.16
CA VAL A 766 -48.83 -12.37 -22.25
C VAL A 766 -48.85 -11.40 -23.43
N ARG A 767 -49.12 -10.10 -23.18
CA ARG A 767 -49.11 -9.08 -24.25
C ARG A 767 -47.76 -8.94 -24.95
N SER A 768 -46.66 -9.13 -24.22
CA SER A 768 -45.30 -9.09 -24.79
C SER A 768 -44.88 -10.38 -25.51
N GLY A 769 -45.76 -11.37 -25.65
CA GLY A 769 -45.47 -12.68 -26.27
C GLY A 769 -44.57 -13.60 -25.44
N LYS A 770 -44.24 -13.21 -24.21
CA LYS A 770 -43.33 -13.96 -23.31
C LYS A 770 -44.04 -15.04 -22.49
N MET A 771 -45.36 -15.11 -22.58
CA MET A 771 -46.20 -16.07 -21.87
C MET A 771 -47.48 -16.33 -22.68
N LYS A 772 -47.99 -17.57 -22.67
CA LYS A 772 -49.21 -17.92 -23.41
C LYS A 772 -50.50 -17.53 -22.69
N GLU A 773 -50.53 -17.72 -21.37
CA GLU A 773 -51.70 -17.44 -20.52
C GLU A 773 -51.27 -16.78 -19.19
N PRO A 774 -52.11 -15.93 -18.57
CA PRO A 774 -51.73 -15.22 -17.35
C PRO A 774 -51.71 -16.17 -16.15
N THR A 775 -50.54 -16.75 -15.86
CA THR A 775 -50.34 -17.63 -14.69
C THR A 775 -49.56 -16.93 -13.57
N VAL A 776 -50.00 -17.10 -12.33
CA VAL A 776 -49.31 -16.57 -11.14
C VAL A 776 -48.04 -17.38 -10.86
N ASN A 777 -46.89 -16.71 -10.81
CA ASN A 777 -45.60 -17.34 -10.54
C ASN A 777 -45.27 -17.32 -9.04
N LEU A 778 -45.35 -18.49 -8.38
CA LEU A 778 -45.08 -18.63 -6.95
C LEU A 778 -43.66 -18.24 -6.54
N LYS A 779 -42.65 -18.52 -7.38
CA LYS A 779 -41.25 -18.12 -7.11
C LYS A 779 -41.10 -16.60 -7.15
N LEU A 780 -41.75 -15.94 -8.12
CA LEU A 780 -41.75 -14.47 -8.22
C LEU A 780 -42.48 -13.83 -7.03
N MET A 781 -43.61 -14.39 -6.61
CA MET A 781 -44.33 -13.95 -5.42
C MET A 781 -43.45 -14.03 -4.16
N GLN A 782 -42.75 -15.16 -3.96
CA GLN A 782 -41.82 -15.31 -2.84
C GLN A 782 -40.67 -14.29 -2.91
N ALA A 783 -40.10 -14.06 -4.09
CA ALA A 783 -39.04 -13.06 -4.29
C ALA A 783 -39.52 -11.63 -3.96
N PHE A 784 -40.74 -11.27 -4.37
CA PHE A 784 -41.33 -9.97 -4.05
C PHE A 784 -41.64 -9.82 -2.57
N LYS A 785 -42.21 -10.85 -1.92
CA LYS A 785 -42.44 -10.85 -0.46
C LYS A 785 -41.14 -10.68 0.32
N LEU A 786 -40.09 -11.40 -0.08
CA LEU A 786 -38.77 -11.28 0.54
C LEU A 786 -38.17 -9.88 0.34
N ASN A 787 -38.27 -9.32 -0.87
CA ASN A 787 -37.79 -7.97 -1.14
C ASN A 787 -38.53 -6.91 -0.31
N LEU A 788 -39.86 -6.97 -0.23
CA LEU A 788 -40.65 -6.07 0.62
C LEU A 788 -40.26 -6.17 2.09
N THR A 789 -40.16 -7.40 2.61
CA THR A 789 -39.73 -7.66 3.99
C THR A 789 -38.34 -7.04 4.24
N ARG A 790 -37.43 -7.21 3.28
CA ARG A 790 -36.08 -6.64 3.35
C ARG A 790 -36.09 -5.10 3.31
N VAL A 791 -36.88 -4.46 2.46
CA VAL A 791 -36.99 -2.99 2.43
C VAL A 791 -37.53 -2.46 3.76
N LYS A 792 -38.58 -3.10 4.29
CA LYS A 792 -39.19 -2.70 5.58
C LYS A 792 -38.24 -2.86 6.76
N ALA A 793 -37.36 -3.86 6.74
CA ALA A 793 -36.31 -4.02 7.75
C ALA A 793 -35.12 -3.06 7.52
N TRP A 794 -34.73 -2.83 6.27
CA TRP A 794 -33.53 -2.08 5.92
C TRP A 794 -33.67 -0.57 6.11
N ALA A 795 -34.76 0.03 5.62
CA ALA A 795 -34.90 1.48 5.56
C ALA A 795 -34.85 2.14 6.96
N PRO A 796 -35.49 1.61 8.02
CA PRO A 796 -35.37 2.16 9.38
C PRO A 796 -33.96 2.09 9.96
N MET A 797 -33.10 1.20 9.45
CA MET A 797 -31.72 1.05 9.92
C MET A 797 -30.74 2.05 9.26
N GLN A 798 -31.19 2.85 8.29
CA GLN A 798 -30.34 3.80 7.59
C GLN A 798 -30.56 5.20 8.14
N SER A 799 -29.51 5.84 8.66
CA SER A 799 -29.57 7.21 9.17
C SER A 799 -29.81 8.26 8.08
N ASN A 800 -29.46 7.94 6.84
CA ASN A 800 -29.59 8.82 5.68
C ASN A 800 -30.81 8.53 4.79
N VAL A 801 -31.75 7.69 5.24
CA VAL A 801 -32.97 7.35 4.47
C VAL A 801 -34.22 7.69 5.27
N LYS A 802 -35.12 8.45 4.67
CA LYS A 802 -36.50 8.65 5.12
C LYS A 802 -37.41 7.98 4.11
N ILE A 803 -38.39 7.20 4.57
CA ILE A 803 -39.31 6.46 3.69
C ILE A 803 -40.76 6.72 4.07
N LEU A 804 -41.59 7.03 3.08
CA LEU A 804 -43.04 7.10 3.18
C LEU A 804 -43.64 6.00 2.30
N TYR A 805 -44.45 5.13 2.90
CA TYR A 805 -45.20 4.11 2.17
C TYR A 805 -46.51 4.72 1.67
N VAL A 806 -46.74 4.61 0.36
CA VAL A 806 -47.88 5.22 -0.32
C VAL A 806 -48.75 4.12 -0.89
N SER A 807 -50.01 4.07 -0.46
CA SER A 807 -50.95 3.06 -0.96
C SER A 807 -51.45 3.45 -2.35
N HIS A 808 -51.15 2.64 -3.36
CA HIS A 808 -51.63 2.82 -4.73
C HIS A 808 -53.17 2.88 -4.81
N ASN A 809 -53.87 2.06 -4.04
CA ASN A 809 -55.33 2.02 -4.04
C ASN A 809 -55.91 3.33 -3.49
N ASN A 810 -55.50 3.74 -2.29
CA ASN A 810 -55.86 5.04 -1.70
C ASN A 810 -55.49 6.23 -2.62
N LEU A 811 -54.33 6.20 -3.26
CA LEU A 811 -53.90 7.25 -4.18
C LEU A 811 -54.83 7.39 -5.39
N ILE A 812 -55.52 6.32 -5.80
CA ILE A 812 -56.52 6.36 -6.89
C ILE A 812 -57.92 6.71 -6.37
N GLN A 813 -58.31 6.17 -5.22
CA GLN A 813 -59.66 6.36 -4.67
C GLN A 813 -59.85 7.74 -4.01
N ASN A 814 -58.84 8.16 -3.24
CA ASN A 814 -58.82 9.41 -2.48
C ASN A 814 -57.46 10.14 -2.67
N PRO A 815 -57.17 10.64 -3.89
CA PRO A 815 -55.87 11.21 -4.22
C PRO A 815 -55.49 12.40 -3.33
N LYS A 816 -56.42 13.30 -3.00
CA LYS A 816 -56.10 14.51 -2.24
C LYS A 816 -55.52 14.20 -0.85
N ALA A 817 -56.18 13.31 -0.09
CA ALA A 817 -55.72 12.94 1.26
C ALA A 817 -54.34 12.25 1.24
N GLU A 818 -54.06 11.43 0.23
CA GLU A 818 -52.76 10.77 0.11
C GLU A 818 -51.67 11.74 -0.36
N LEU A 819 -52.01 12.68 -1.26
CA LEU A 819 -51.12 13.72 -1.76
C LEU A 819 -50.76 14.77 -0.70
N GLU A 820 -51.64 15.05 0.26
CA GLU A 820 -51.33 15.89 1.42
C GLU A 820 -50.19 15.29 2.27
N LYS A 821 -50.23 13.97 2.51
CA LYS A 821 -49.15 13.25 3.22
C LYS A 821 -47.84 13.31 2.44
N ILE A 822 -47.90 13.12 1.12
CA ILE A 822 -46.74 13.20 0.25
C ILE A 822 -46.17 14.62 0.26
N ASN A 823 -47.02 15.65 0.17
CA ASN A 823 -46.59 17.05 0.23
C ASN A 823 -45.90 17.36 1.56
N ALA A 824 -46.46 16.95 2.69
CA ALA A 824 -45.83 17.12 4.00
C ALA A 824 -44.46 16.44 4.07
N PHE A 825 -44.35 15.19 3.60
CA PHE A 825 -43.08 14.46 3.54
C PHE A 825 -42.04 15.13 2.63
N MET A 826 -42.50 15.77 1.55
CA MET A 826 -41.66 16.45 0.55
C MET A 826 -41.30 17.90 0.94
N GLY A 827 -41.80 18.41 2.07
CA GLY A 827 -41.49 19.76 2.56
C GLY A 827 -42.50 20.85 2.17
N GLY A 828 -43.71 20.48 1.74
CA GLY A 828 -44.88 21.35 1.70
C GLY A 828 -45.04 22.23 0.45
N LYS A 829 -44.27 22.01 -0.62
CA LYS A 829 -44.21 22.89 -1.80
C LYS A 829 -44.88 22.33 -3.06
N LEU A 830 -45.55 21.18 -2.99
CA LEU A 830 -46.16 20.53 -4.16
C LEU A 830 -47.54 21.11 -4.48
N ASP A 831 -47.85 21.26 -5.77
CA ASP A 831 -49.21 21.57 -6.24
C ASP A 831 -50.10 20.31 -6.20
N ILE A 832 -50.77 20.11 -5.06
CA ILE A 832 -51.65 18.95 -4.81
C ILE A 832 -52.77 18.84 -5.85
N ASN A 833 -53.32 19.96 -6.33
CA ASN A 833 -54.43 19.93 -7.29
C ASN A 833 -53.94 19.48 -8.68
N ALA A 834 -52.79 19.99 -9.11
CA ALA A 834 -52.17 19.54 -10.36
C ALA A 834 -51.78 18.06 -10.29
N MET A 835 -51.23 17.60 -9.16
CA MET A 835 -50.92 16.18 -8.93
C MET A 835 -52.17 15.30 -9.01
N ALA A 836 -53.26 15.70 -8.35
CA ALA A 836 -54.50 14.92 -8.32
C ALA A 836 -55.13 14.74 -9.72
N SER A 837 -54.96 15.73 -10.61
CA SER A 837 -55.48 15.69 -11.99
C SER A 837 -54.88 14.56 -12.86
N VAL A 838 -53.77 13.97 -12.44
CA VAL A 838 -53.07 12.89 -13.17
C VAL A 838 -53.81 11.55 -13.08
N VAL A 839 -54.60 11.34 -12.03
CA VAL A 839 -55.30 10.07 -11.77
C VAL A 839 -56.30 9.78 -12.86
N ASP A 840 -56.07 8.69 -13.58
CA ASP A 840 -57.05 8.12 -14.51
C ASP A 840 -57.51 6.76 -13.98
N LYS A 841 -58.76 6.71 -13.51
CA LYS A 841 -59.35 5.50 -12.92
C LYS A 841 -59.49 4.37 -13.94
N ASN A 842 -59.53 4.67 -15.24
CA ASN A 842 -59.65 3.67 -16.32
C ASN A 842 -58.34 2.90 -16.56
N LEU A 843 -57.22 3.42 -16.06
CA LEU A 843 -55.92 2.75 -16.12
C LEU A 843 -55.69 1.77 -14.95
N TYR A 844 -56.59 1.76 -13.95
CA TYR A 844 -56.56 0.79 -12.86
C TYR A 844 -57.38 -0.45 -13.22
N ARG A 845 -56.81 -1.34 -14.04
CA ARG A 845 -57.53 -2.43 -14.72
C ARG A 845 -57.58 -3.76 -13.94
N GLU A 846 -56.64 -3.98 -13.03
CA GLU A 846 -56.45 -5.25 -12.32
C GLU A 846 -56.67 -5.03 -10.82
N LYS A 847 -57.94 -4.94 -10.42
CA LYS A 847 -58.36 -4.72 -9.03
C LYS A 847 -58.83 -6.05 -8.45
N VAL A 848 -58.51 -6.31 -7.19
CA VAL A 848 -59.07 -7.44 -6.43
C VAL A 848 -60.31 -6.98 -5.67
#